data_AF-A0A163XT24-F1
#
_entry.id   AF-A0A163XT24-F1
#
_cell.length_a   1.000
_cell.length_b   1.000
_cell.length_c   1.000
_cell.angle_alpha   90.00
_cell.angle_beta   90.00
_cell.angle_gamma   90.00
#
_symmetry.space_group_name_H-M   'P 1'
#
loop_
_entity.id
_entity.type
_entity.pdbx_description
1 polymer ?
#
loop_
_entity_poly.entity_id
_entity_poly.type
_entity_poly.pdbx_seq_one_letter_code
_entity_poly.pdbx_strand_id
1 'polypeptide(L)'
;MWLSLFVLSGALSVGAVVGGINPYDYIGNKAIAEVASEQEEPKPEVKVGKPHDIEQALPKNTASGNFRVFLGEAIKARNTGVTIDAEGNAIVPAGYVYSFHNTPNEASQGTNKINEILYIDKFNPASAPLTKYLRVQSVVDPTKVTVTAFLIKVKPEEGATLNDRVTGRPDQYKSADDKGNATFVLLEDKNQLYYGNSNTELYKVDGTVKTKLTDAEVDKFTTNKNQVIEAKIILDGETATRQFTLYVETLKVSGVNPVLESVETRRDKDNRYGNFNVKPTIPALLAAGENPDYYTITFHKTTADAIANKEALDITKPIEGAHGTDVTARISYKLAKSANPIVSTAQKVKFTIIDKPTIPALPNVSYCDSKIASYSLTIDGQTTVIADGRPIATEEEMTKPDFDPKGKYSIGYFNSEEDAIANTNKIVGVEITVNLDEARKIWTRLTSLEDNNFNTAFFYASLGYDNLKTVNVSNETFEYCQIENASGNSTINLRTYENAILGKSSFTNIPDTNPTKKIMAVYYKDEADALADKRMPDSLVTAYPIRMGQVKGPIYTRVVMTEGFKCMADNFSTFKVSLSTSVKVKFFPENNKPQLCMNTDTNEIVPVVLSVENEDVEGRAVKVSWFKREYDKDNKPYWNPVQNGDKLEYIVKTITEAGDYLALVDFKKEPYDGVESCGDRYEWTVKAPPKVVVEGADETGMINSMEVDEKGETMVRLGVLDGGTSTVTDGYEFAIDNSAFQPSSQFYNVPIGEHVAYARNIKTGCSASIKFSVFGYPKYFTPNGDGYNDTWNIPGLKGHNEARIYIYDKSGRLLKQLSPHTEGWDGTWNGKQMPSTDYWFTVEFVNDYKTPDERNGRKVSYKGHFSLKR
;
A
#
# COMPACT_ATOMS: atom_id res chain seq x y z
N MET A 1 0.97 -41.56 -33.67
CA MET A 1 2.07 -42.51 -33.94
C MET A 1 3.19 -42.14 -32.97
N TRP A 2 3.60 -43.14 -32.18
CA TRP A 2 4.55 -43.23 -31.05
C TRP A 2 5.53 -42.06 -30.80
N LEU A 3 5.64 -41.50 -29.58
CA LEU A 3 6.15 -41.99 -28.28
C LEU A 3 7.70 -42.16 -28.22
N SER A 4 8.29 -41.39 -27.29
CA SER A 4 9.32 -41.80 -26.30
C SER A 4 10.81 -41.96 -26.76
N LEU A 5 11.87 -41.74 -25.95
CA LEU A 5 12.09 -41.91 -24.50
C LEU A 5 13.49 -41.38 -24.05
N PHE A 6 13.65 -41.25 -22.72
CA PHE A 6 14.85 -41.18 -21.83
C PHE A 6 15.67 -39.86 -21.76
N VAL A 7 15.85 -39.11 -20.64
CA VAL A 7 15.95 -39.28 -19.15
C VAL A 7 17.38 -39.39 -18.59
N LEU A 8 17.71 -38.44 -17.68
CA LEU A 8 18.74 -38.40 -16.60
C LEU A 8 20.21 -38.58 -17.03
N SER A 9 21.25 -37.98 -16.43
CA SER A 9 21.56 -37.56 -15.05
C SER A 9 22.84 -36.69 -15.11
N GLY A 10 23.08 -35.75 -14.20
CA GLY A 10 24.00 -35.99 -13.08
C GLY A 10 25.22 -35.04 -13.12
N ALA A 11 25.57 -34.49 -11.97
CA ALA A 11 26.43 -33.32 -11.78
C ALA A 11 27.93 -33.65 -11.53
N LEU A 12 28.75 -32.57 -11.52
CA LEU A 12 30.12 -32.42 -10.97
C LEU A 12 31.24 -33.10 -11.80
N SER A 13 32.46 -32.60 -11.99
CA SER A 13 33.23 -31.46 -11.45
C SER A 13 34.59 -31.41 -12.18
N VAL A 14 35.10 -30.18 -12.42
CA VAL A 14 36.51 -29.72 -12.39
C VAL A 14 37.60 -30.46 -13.23
N GLY A 15 38.28 -29.67 -14.07
CA GLY A 15 39.59 -29.98 -14.64
C GLY A 15 40.13 -28.86 -15.54
N ALA A 16 40.80 -27.87 -14.93
CA ALA A 16 41.70 -26.89 -15.58
C ALA A 16 42.88 -27.61 -16.27
N VAL A 17 43.69 -27.06 -17.19
CA VAL A 17 44.67 -25.95 -17.15
C VAL A 17 45.19 -25.87 -18.63
N VAL A 18 45.55 -24.75 -19.29
CA VAL A 18 46.79 -23.94 -19.28
C VAL A 18 46.65 -22.97 -20.49
N GLY A 19 47.00 -21.68 -20.44
CA GLY A 19 47.68 -20.94 -19.41
C GLY A 19 47.79 -19.44 -19.69
N GLY A 20 48.31 -18.74 -18.68
CA GLY A 20 48.67 -17.32 -18.70
C GLY A 20 48.23 -16.56 -17.45
N ILE A 21 48.88 -16.82 -16.31
CA ILE A 21 48.63 -16.19 -14.99
C ILE A 21 49.66 -15.05 -14.77
N ASN A 22 49.17 -13.81 -14.52
CA ASN A 22 49.53 -12.76 -13.50
C ASN A 22 51.03 -12.44 -13.17
N PRO A 23 51.44 -11.39 -12.40
CA PRO A 23 50.71 -10.56 -11.40
C PRO A 23 51.15 -9.05 -11.27
N TYR A 24 50.54 -8.32 -10.31
CA TYR A 24 50.89 -7.00 -9.70
C TYR A 24 50.09 -5.75 -10.12
N ASP A 25 48.88 -5.61 -9.55
CA ASP A 25 48.55 -4.77 -8.39
C ASP A 25 49.54 -3.64 -8.00
N TYR A 26 49.09 -2.37 -8.02
CA TYR A 26 49.06 -1.40 -6.88
C TYR A 26 48.85 0.08 -7.33
N ILE A 27 47.75 0.67 -6.83
CA ILE A 27 47.49 2.11 -6.51
C ILE A 27 47.12 3.05 -7.70
N GLY A 28 45.96 3.72 -7.74
CA GLY A 28 44.92 3.86 -6.73
C GLY A 28 43.67 4.59 -7.26
N ASN A 29 42.53 4.10 -6.80
CA ASN A 29 41.20 4.69 -6.95
C ASN A 29 41.15 6.17 -6.53
N LYS A 30 40.33 6.96 -7.24
CA LYS A 30 39.12 7.58 -6.64
C LYS A 30 38.11 7.99 -7.73
N ALA A 31 36.87 7.65 -7.43
CA ALA A 31 35.55 7.81 -8.08
C ALA A 31 35.30 9.18 -8.80
N ILE A 32 34.24 9.43 -9.59
CA ILE A 32 32.80 9.08 -9.44
C ILE A 32 32.01 9.25 -10.78
N ALA A 33 30.95 8.43 -10.95
CA ALA A 33 29.64 8.64 -11.65
C ALA A 33 29.59 8.75 -13.19
N GLU A 34 28.53 8.36 -13.91
CA GLU A 34 27.23 7.70 -13.65
C GLU A 34 26.78 7.12 -15.02
N VAL A 35 26.19 5.93 -15.09
CA VAL A 35 25.54 5.43 -16.32
C VAL A 35 24.07 5.20 -16.03
N ALA A 36 23.25 5.68 -16.97
CA ALA A 36 21.82 5.85 -16.94
C ALA A 36 20.99 4.60 -16.57
N SER A 37 19.87 4.89 -15.90
CA SER A 37 18.59 4.18 -15.93
C SER A 37 18.67 2.65 -16.02
N GLU A 38 18.91 2.01 -14.88
CA GLU A 38 18.27 0.72 -14.64
C GLU A 38 16.92 1.00 -14.00
N GLN A 39 15.85 0.50 -14.63
CA GLN A 39 14.61 0.22 -13.91
C GLN A 39 15.00 -0.37 -12.55
N GLU A 40 14.57 0.25 -11.45
CA GLU A 40 14.69 -0.40 -10.15
C GLU A 40 13.93 -1.73 -10.26
N GLU A 41 14.66 -2.82 -10.49
CA GLU A 41 14.12 -4.14 -10.21
C GLU A 41 13.63 -4.06 -8.76
N PRO A 42 12.35 -4.35 -8.48
CA PRO A 42 11.83 -4.28 -7.14
C PRO A 42 12.65 -5.25 -6.29
N LYS A 43 13.56 -4.70 -5.46
CA LYS A 43 14.34 -5.48 -4.50
C LYS A 43 13.33 -6.33 -3.72
N PRO A 44 13.53 -7.66 -3.62
CA PRO A 44 12.56 -8.55 -3.00
C PRO A 44 12.21 -8.02 -1.61
N GLU A 45 10.92 -7.74 -1.42
CA GLU A 45 10.41 -7.20 -0.17
C GLU A 45 10.79 -8.16 0.97
N VAL A 46 11.55 -7.66 1.94
CA VAL A 46 12.05 -8.51 3.04
C VAL A 46 10.86 -8.92 3.88
N LYS A 47 10.48 -10.20 3.79
CA LYS A 47 9.38 -10.76 4.58
C LYS A 47 9.71 -10.66 6.06
N VAL A 48 8.90 -9.90 6.78
CA VAL A 48 8.95 -9.82 8.25
C VAL A 48 8.35 -11.11 8.80
N GLY A 49 9.16 -11.88 9.52
CA GLY A 49 8.76 -13.13 10.14
C GLY A 49 7.68 -12.96 11.22
N LYS A 50 6.95 -14.03 11.52
CA LYS A 50 5.90 -13.98 12.55
C LYS A 50 6.53 -13.95 13.95
N PRO A 51 6.15 -13.01 14.83
CA PRO A 51 6.60 -13.02 16.21
C PRO A 51 6.13 -14.27 16.96
N HIS A 52 6.94 -14.73 17.90
CA HIS A 52 6.62 -15.84 18.80
C HIS A 52 5.56 -15.44 19.82
N ASP A 53 4.66 -16.36 20.14
CA ASP A 53 3.81 -16.23 21.32
C ASP A 53 4.66 -16.38 22.59
N ILE A 54 4.35 -15.61 23.62
CA ILE A 54 5.05 -15.63 24.91
C ILE A 54 4.22 -16.43 25.92
N GLU A 55 4.83 -17.42 26.59
CA GLU A 55 4.17 -18.21 27.63
C GLU A 55 4.82 -17.99 29.00
N GLN A 56 4.16 -17.33 29.95
CA GLN A 56 4.78 -17.01 31.25
C GLN A 56 3.93 -17.57 32.40
N ALA A 57 4.55 -18.28 33.35
CA ALA A 57 3.86 -18.78 34.54
C ALA A 57 3.90 -17.76 35.69
N LEU A 58 2.90 -17.84 36.58
CA LEU A 58 2.85 -17.07 37.81
C LEU A 58 3.99 -17.48 38.79
N PRO A 59 4.54 -16.53 39.58
CA PRO A 59 5.57 -16.84 40.57
C PRO A 59 5.02 -17.65 41.75
N LYS A 60 5.89 -18.47 42.40
CA LYS A 60 5.52 -19.27 43.59
C LYS A 60 5.11 -18.35 44.76
N ASN A 61 4.06 -18.72 45.50
CA ASN A 61 3.59 -18.04 46.72
C ASN A 61 3.07 -16.59 46.55
N THR A 62 2.68 -16.19 45.34
CA THR A 62 2.05 -14.89 45.10
C THR A 62 0.53 -15.07 45.02
N ALA A 63 -0.20 -14.61 46.04
CA ALA A 63 -1.66 -14.50 45.95
C ALA A 63 -1.99 -13.57 44.77
N SER A 64 -2.49 -14.14 43.65
CA SER A 64 -2.96 -13.47 42.43
C SER A 64 -2.66 -11.96 42.38
N GLY A 65 -1.48 -11.57 41.89
CA GLY A 65 -1.08 -10.18 41.96
C GLY A 65 0.31 -9.93 41.39
N ASN A 66 0.33 -9.44 40.16
CA ASN A 66 1.43 -8.74 39.51
C ASN A 66 2.60 -9.64 39.06
N PHE A 67 2.75 -9.81 37.74
CA PHE A 67 3.91 -10.46 37.13
C PHE A 67 4.38 -9.67 35.89
N ARG A 68 5.69 -9.66 35.64
CA ARG A 68 6.36 -9.07 34.48
C ARG A 68 6.50 -10.06 33.30
N VAL A 69 6.38 -9.55 32.09
CA VAL A 69 6.62 -10.28 30.84
C VAL A 69 7.65 -9.51 30.03
N PHE A 70 8.65 -10.22 29.52
CA PHE A 70 9.62 -9.64 28.60
C PHE A 70 9.14 -9.81 27.15
N LEU A 71 8.65 -8.73 26.55
CA LEU A 71 8.08 -8.72 25.20
C LEU A 71 9.11 -9.02 24.11
N GLY A 72 10.41 -8.82 24.38
CA GLY A 72 11.46 -9.19 23.42
C GLY A 72 11.54 -10.70 23.15
N GLU A 73 10.91 -11.55 23.97
CA GLU A 73 10.74 -12.98 23.64
C GLU A 73 9.82 -13.21 22.42
N ALA A 74 8.99 -12.23 22.06
CA ALA A 74 8.20 -12.31 20.83
C ALA A 74 9.08 -12.18 19.57
N ILE A 75 10.23 -11.51 19.67
CA ILE A 75 11.15 -11.32 18.54
C ILE A 75 12.35 -12.25 18.58
N LYS A 76 12.49 -13.06 19.64
CA LYS A 76 13.64 -13.93 19.89
C LYS A 76 13.20 -15.28 20.40
N ALA A 77 13.70 -16.33 19.77
CA ALA A 77 13.50 -17.69 20.25
C ALA A 77 14.00 -17.83 21.70
N ARG A 78 13.06 -18.12 22.61
CA ARG A 78 13.24 -18.11 24.07
C ARG A 78 14.47 -18.86 24.59
N ASN A 79 14.89 -19.93 23.92
CA ASN A 79 15.99 -20.79 24.36
C ASN A 79 17.33 -20.50 23.66
N THR A 80 17.31 -20.03 22.42
CA THR A 80 18.51 -19.87 21.58
C THR A 80 18.92 -18.41 21.39
N GLY A 81 18.04 -17.45 21.71
CA GLY A 81 18.30 -16.02 21.55
C GLY A 81 18.28 -15.51 20.10
N VAL A 82 18.00 -16.40 19.13
CA VAL A 82 18.00 -16.08 17.69
C VAL A 82 16.73 -15.31 17.32
N THR A 83 16.87 -14.31 16.45
CA THR A 83 15.80 -13.39 16.03
C THR A 83 15.08 -13.82 14.75
N ILE A 84 14.75 -15.11 14.64
CA ILE A 84 14.02 -15.69 13.51
C ILE A 84 12.73 -16.36 13.99
N ASP A 85 11.73 -16.43 13.11
CA ASP A 85 10.50 -17.20 13.33
C ASP A 85 10.75 -18.71 13.13
N ALA A 86 9.70 -19.53 13.26
CA ALA A 86 9.80 -20.99 13.14
C ALA A 86 10.17 -21.44 11.71
N GLU A 87 9.90 -20.59 10.71
CA GLU A 87 10.18 -20.80 9.30
C GLU A 87 11.57 -20.25 8.88
N GLY A 88 12.31 -19.64 9.81
CA GLY A 88 13.63 -19.09 9.58
C GLY A 88 13.67 -17.67 9.03
N ASN A 89 12.53 -16.97 8.97
CA ASN A 89 12.46 -15.58 8.54
C ASN A 89 12.86 -14.64 9.69
N ALA A 90 13.56 -13.55 9.38
CA ALA A 90 13.91 -12.55 10.37
C ALA A 90 12.66 -11.82 10.87
N ILE A 91 12.45 -11.80 12.19
CA ILE A 91 11.31 -11.08 12.80
C ILE A 91 11.55 -9.56 12.77
N VAL A 92 12.80 -9.13 12.89
CA VAL A 92 13.21 -7.73 12.68
C VAL A 92 14.37 -7.74 11.68
N PRO A 93 14.13 -7.40 10.41
CA PRO A 93 15.18 -7.40 9.41
C PRO A 93 16.24 -6.31 9.64
N ALA A 94 17.42 -6.48 9.04
CA ALA A 94 18.45 -5.45 9.07
C ALA A 94 17.97 -4.15 8.40
N GLY A 95 18.23 -2.99 9.00
CA GLY A 95 17.72 -1.70 8.52
C GLY A 95 16.33 -1.31 9.06
N TYR A 96 15.77 -2.09 9.99
CA TYR A 96 14.46 -1.83 10.59
C TYR A 96 14.56 -1.60 12.11
N VAL A 97 13.67 -0.74 12.61
CA VAL A 97 13.42 -0.53 14.03
C VAL A 97 12.09 -1.16 14.42
N TYR A 98 11.93 -1.53 15.69
CA TYR A 98 10.69 -2.12 16.18
C TYR A 98 10.17 -1.45 17.46
N SER A 99 8.86 -1.62 17.69
CA SER A 99 8.20 -1.22 18.94
C SER A 99 7.00 -2.11 19.22
N PHE A 100 6.63 -2.19 20.50
CA PHE A 100 5.47 -2.95 20.95
C PHE A 100 4.29 -2.03 21.27
N HIS A 101 3.06 -2.52 21.06
CA HIS A 101 1.83 -1.74 21.23
C HIS A 101 0.66 -2.59 21.76
N ASN A 102 -0.33 -1.95 22.38
CA ASN A 102 -1.51 -2.62 22.92
C ASN A 102 -2.57 -2.90 21.86
N THR A 103 -2.73 -2.01 20.88
CA THR A 103 -3.76 -2.09 19.84
C THR A 103 -3.16 -2.04 18.43
N PRO A 104 -3.86 -2.56 17.40
CA PRO A 104 -3.35 -2.54 16.02
C PRO A 104 -3.27 -1.12 15.46
N ASN A 105 -4.17 -0.22 15.90
CA ASN A 105 -4.15 1.18 15.47
C ASN A 105 -2.93 1.93 16.02
N GLU A 106 -2.63 1.78 17.32
CA GLU A 106 -1.42 2.33 17.93
C GLU A 106 -0.16 1.79 17.25
N ALA A 107 -0.14 0.50 16.92
CA ALA A 107 0.97 -0.12 16.21
C ALA A 107 1.13 0.43 14.79
N SER A 108 0.04 0.61 14.06
CA SER A 108 0.09 1.18 12.69
C SER A 108 0.61 2.63 12.73
N GLN A 109 0.17 3.41 13.72
CA GLN A 109 0.55 4.81 13.89
C GLN A 109 1.90 5.01 14.60
N GLY A 110 2.44 4.00 15.28
CA GLY A 110 3.66 4.11 16.08
C GLY A 110 3.49 4.90 17.39
N THR A 111 2.27 5.04 17.89
CA THR A 111 1.91 5.80 19.11
C THR A 111 1.78 4.89 20.33
N ASN A 112 1.80 5.43 21.55
CA ASN A 112 1.61 4.68 22.81
C ASN A 112 2.47 3.41 22.93
N LYS A 113 3.77 3.54 22.63
CA LYS A 113 4.73 2.43 22.72
C LYS A 113 4.75 1.87 24.15
N ILE A 114 4.70 0.55 24.28
CA ILE A 114 4.86 -0.13 25.56
C ILE A 114 6.32 -0.56 25.76
N ASN A 115 6.78 -0.52 27.00
CA ASN A 115 8.12 -0.96 27.36
C ASN A 115 8.31 -2.46 27.06
N GLU A 116 9.53 -2.87 26.70
CA GLU A 116 9.82 -4.29 26.48
C GLU A 116 9.62 -5.14 27.73
N ILE A 117 9.69 -4.54 28.92
CA ILE A 117 9.26 -5.17 30.18
C ILE A 117 7.85 -4.68 30.49
N LEU A 118 6.87 -5.57 30.36
CA LEU A 118 5.46 -5.32 30.63
C LEU A 118 5.10 -5.84 32.02
N TYR A 119 4.60 -4.97 32.90
CA TYR A 119 4.04 -5.37 34.20
C TYR A 119 2.53 -5.60 34.06
N ILE A 120 2.07 -6.78 34.47
CA ILE A 120 0.66 -7.19 34.36
C ILE A 120 0.09 -7.40 35.75
N ASP A 121 -0.79 -6.49 36.16
CA ASP A 121 -1.42 -6.53 37.47
C ASP A 121 -2.68 -7.41 37.46
N LYS A 122 -2.86 -8.20 38.53
CA LYS A 122 -4.08 -8.99 38.82
C LYS A 122 -4.62 -9.84 37.64
N PHE A 123 -3.74 -10.46 36.84
CA PHE A 123 -4.16 -11.33 35.76
C PHE A 123 -4.77 -12.63 36.30
N ASN A 124 -5.95 -13.02 35.78
CA ASN A 124 -6.53 -14.34 36.03
C ASN A 124 -6.12 -15.29 34.89
N PRO A 125 -5.35 -16.37 35.17
CA PRO A 125 -4.95 -17.37 34.17
C PRO A 125 -6.10 -18.00 33.38
N ALA A 126 -7.32 -17.98 33.90
CA ALA A 126 -8.53 -18.45 33.20
C ALA A 126 -9.06 -17.45 32.14
N SER A 127 -8.48 -16.24 32.05
CA SER A 127 -8.85 -15.23 31.04
C SER A 127 -8.19 -15.53 29.70
N ALA A 128 -8.77 -15.02 28.60
CA ALA A 128 -8.21 -15.16 27.26
C ALA A 128 -6.76 -14.61 27.17
N PRO A 129 -5.90 -15.15 26.28
CA PRO A 129 -4.54 -14.63 26.06
C PRO A 129 -4.54 -13.14 25.74
N LEU A 130 -3.56 -12.41 26.26
CA LEU A 130 -3.41 -10.98 25.93
C LEU A 130 -2.80 -10.86 24.54
N THR A 131 -3.49 -10.17 23.63
CA THR A 131 -2.95 -9.84 22.31
C THR A 131 -2.10 -8.56 22.40
N LYS A 132 -0.91 -8.59 21.83
CA LYS A 132 -0.01 -7.44 21.64
C LYS A 132 0.43 -7.36 20.19
N TYR A 133 0.92 -6.19 19.80
CA TYR A 133 1.30 -5.90 18.42
C TYR A 133 2.76 -5.48 18.34
N LEU A 134 3.51 -6.14 17.46
CA LEU A 134 4.85 -5.76 17.04
C LEU A 134 4.73 -4.86 15.81
N ARG A 135 5.31 -3.67 15.88
CA ARG A 135 5.49 -2.78 14.75
C ARG A 135 6.95 -2.86 14.30
N VAL A 136 7.18 -3.07 13.00
CA VAL A 136 8.51 -3.06 12.36
C VAL A 136 8.51 -2.00 11.27
N GLN A 137 9.45 -1.06 11.29
CA GLN A 137 9.51 0.07 10.36
C GLN A 137 10.92 0.23 9.77
N SER A 138 10.99 0.48 8.46
CA SER A 138 12.25 0.80 7.78
C SER A 138 12.74 2.20 8.18
N VAL A 139 14.04 2.32 8.47
CA VAL A 139 14.65 3.64 8.75
C VAL A 139 14.97 4.44 7.49
N VAL A 140 15.04 3.75 6.34
CA VAL A 140 15.31 4.37 5.04
C VAL A 140 14.02 4.89 4.42
N ASP A 141 12.96 4.11 4.54
CA ASP A 141 11.62 4.47 4.09
C ASP A 141 10.62 4.31 5.25
N PRO A 142 10.39 5.37 6.03
CA PRO A 142 9.49 5.33 7.17
C PRO A 142 8.03 4.97 6.82
N THR A 143 7.65 5.01 5.54
CA THR A 143 6.30 4.60 5.10
C THR A 143 6.14 3.07 5.08
N LYS A 144 7.24 2.32 4.96
CA LYS A 144 7.25 0.86 5.03
C LYS A 144 7.17 0.39 6.46
N VAL A 145 5.95 0.01 6.85
CA VAL A 145 5.61 -0.47 8.19
C VAL A 145 4.90 -1.80 8.09
N THR A 146 5.34 -2.76 8.90
CA THR A 146 4.66 -4.04 9.11
C THR A 146 4.17 -4.12 10.56
N VAL A 147 2.92 -4.52 10.73
CA VAL A 147 2.31 -4.74 12.05
C VAL A 147 1.88 -6.19 12.16
N THR A 148 2.38 -6.89 13.19
CA THR A 148 2.08 -8.30 13.41
C THR A 148 1.65 -8.54 14.86
N ALA A 149 0.58 -9.30 15.07
CA ALA A 149 0.09 -9.64 16.40
C ALA A 149 0.82 -10.87 16.98
N PHE A 150 0.96 -10.90 18.31
CA PHE A 150 1.40 -12.07 19.08
C PHE A 150 0.62 -12.16 20.39
N LEU A 151 0.58 -13.37 20.97
CA LEU A 151 -0.17 -13.64 22.19
C LEU A 151 0.76 -13.77 23.40
N ILE A 152 0.31 -13.27 24.54
CA ILE A 152 0.86 -13.57 25.86
C ILE A 152 -0.09 -14.54 26.55
N LYS A 153 0.37 -15.77 26.79
CA LYS A 153 -0.34 -16.83 27.49
C LYS A 153 0.20 -16.94 28.91
N VAL A 154 -0.69 -16.91 29.90
CA VAL A 154 -0.30 -16.99 31.31
C VAL A 154 -0.65 -18.36 31.85
N LYS A 155 0.36 -19.09 32.32
CA LYS A 155 0.15 -20.42 32.93
C LYS A 155 -0.11 -20.30 34.44
N PRO A 156 -1.01 -21.12 34.99
CA PRO A 156 -1.21 -21.20 36.44
C PRO A 156 0.07 -21.68 37.15
N GLU A 157 0.16 -21.43 38.45
CA GLU A 157 1.30 -21.86 39.27
C GLU A 157 1.40 -23.40 39.35
N GLU A 158 0.27 -24.09 39.40
CA GLU A 158 0.17 -25.54 39.47
C GLU A 158 0.63 -26.18 38.15
N GLY A 159 1.64 -27.06 38.22
CA GLY A 159 2.22 -27.74 37.05
C GLY A 159 3.27 -26.92 36.27
N ALA A 160 3.58 -25.67 36.66
CA ALA A 160 4.61 -24.87 36.01
C ALA A 160 6.04 -25.22 36.47
N THR A 161 6.95 -25.38 35.51
CA THR A 161 8.39 -25.63 35.76
C THR A 161 9.14 -24.34 36.11
N LEU A 162 10.37 -24.42 36.65
CA LEU A 162 11.24 -23.24 36.79
C LEU A 162 11.43 -22.50 35.45
N ASN A 163 11.50 -23.24 34.33
CA ASN A 163 11.65 -22.66 33.01
C ASN A 163 10.44 -21.80 32.59
N ASP A 164 9.22 -22.13 33.03
CA ASP A 164 8.02 -21.31 32.77
C ASP A 164 7.96 -20.05 33.65
N ARG A 165 8.65 -20.03 34.80
CA ARG A 165 8.62 -18.93 35.79
C ARG A 165 9.76 -17.92 35.63
N VAL A 166 10.85 -18.28 34.95
CA VAL A 166 11.97 -17.37 34.67
C VAL A 166 11.63 -16.44 33.52
N THR A 167 11.74 -15.14 33.77
CA THR A 167 11.56 -14.10 32.75
C THR A 167 12.85 -13.91 31.97
N GLY A 168 12.79 -13.60 30.67
CA GLY A 168 13.95 -13.22 29.88
C GLY A 168 14.54 -11.85 30.23
N ARG A 169 15.57 -11.44 29.48
CA ARG A 169 16.22 -10.13 29.56
C ARG A 169 16.31 -9.47 28.18
N PRO A 170 16.20 -8.13 28.12
CA PRO A 170 16.51 -7.41 26.89
C PRO A 170 17.97 -7.55 26.52
N ASP A 171 18.19 -7.57 25.21
CA ASP A 171 19.51 -7.24 24.69
C ASP A 171 19.90 -5.84 25.14
N GLN A 172 21.20 -5.66 25.39
CA GLN A 172 21.72 -4.36 25.75
C GLN A 172 22.49 -3.79 24.57
N TYR A 173 22.28 -2.50 24.32
CA TYR A 173 22.97 -1.75 23.27
C TYR A 173 23.79 -0.66 23.92
N LYS A 174 25.09 -0.67 23.65
CA LYS A 174 25.99 0.35 24.17
C LYS A 174 26.92 0.78 23.07
N SER A 175 27.04 2.10 22.96
CA SER A 175 28.02 2.74 22.10
C SER A 175 29.43 2.43 22.56
N ALA A 176 30.29 2.05 21.63
CA ALA A 176 31.72 1.98 21.87
C ALA A 176 32.30 3.37 22.18
N ASP A 177 33.28 3.41 23.07
CA ASP A 177 34.12 4.58 23.32
C ASP A 177 35.11 4.84 22.17
N ASP A 178 35.93 5.87 22.32
CA ASP A 178 36.99 6.25 21.38
C ASP A 178 38.06 5.16 21.17
N LYS A 179 38.13 4.17 22.07
CA LYS A 179 39.01 3.00 21.99
C LYS A 179 38.30 1.76 21.44
N GLY A 180 37.05 1.89 21.01
CA GLY A 180 36.26 0.80 20.44
C GLY A 180 35.65 -0.15 21.48
N ASN A 181 35.63 0.22 22.76
CA ASN A 181 35.11 -0.63 23.84
C ASN A 181 33.78 -0.11 24.37
N ALA A 182 32.86 -1.01 24.68
CA ALA A 182 31.64 -0.70 25.40
C ALA A 182 31.65 -1.38 26.78
N THR A 183 31.22 -0.63 27.79
CA THR A 183 31.09 -1.12 29.17
C THR A 183 29.62 -1.28 29.55
N PHE A 184 29.27 -2.46 30.07
CA PHE A 184 27.95 -2.89 30.52
C PHE A 184 27.98 -3.18 32.03
N VAL A 185 26.85 -2.99 32.70
CA VAL A 185 26.65 -3.31 34.12
C VAL A 185 25.60 -4.41 34.19
N LEU A 186 26.00 -5.62 34.57
CA LEU A 186 25.16 -6.82 34.51
C LEU A 186 24.56 -7.20 35.88
N LEU A 187 24.89 -6.46 36.94
CA LEU A 187 24.40 -6.72 38.29
C LEU A 187 22.88 -6.60 38.39
N GLU A 188 22.30 -5.55 37.82
CA GLU A 188 20.85 -5.42 37.73
C GLU A 188 20.27 -6.56 36.90
N ASP A 189 20.95 -6.97 35.81
CA ASP A 189 20.53 -8.06 34.93
C ASP A 189 20.39 -9.40 35.67
N LYS A 190 21.39 -9.71 36.50
CA LYS A 190 21.43 -10.88 37.39
C LYS A 190 20.22 -10.92 38.34
N ASN A 191 19.80 -9.76 38.86
CA ASN A 191 18.82 -9.66 39.95
C ASN A 191 17.33 -9.69 39.51
N GLN A 192 17.02 -9.35 38.26
CA GLN A 192 15.63 -9.31 37.75
C GLN A 192 15.31 -10.40 36.70
N LEU A 193 16.01 -11.55 36.71
CA LEU A 193 15.65 -12.71 35.87
C LEU A 193 14.60 -13.63 36.52
N TYR A 194 14.49 -13.62 37.85
CA TYR A 194 13.46 -14.34 38.61
C TYR A 194 12.83 -13.42 39.66
N TYR A 195 11.58 -13.66 40.06
CA TYR A 195 10.88 -12.84 41.05
C TYR A 195 11.36 -13.20 42.46
N GLY A 196 12.39 -12.50 42.93
CA GLY A 196 12.70 -12.45 44.36
C GLY A 196 13.63 -13.53 44.93
N ASN A 197 14.56 -14.12 44.16
CA ASN A 197 15.65 -14.90 44.78
C ASN A 197 16.93 -14.97 43.92
N SER A 198 18.10 -14.86 44.57
CA SER A 198 19.40 -14.43 44.02
C SER A 198 20.36 -15.55 43.57
N ASN A 199 19.86 -16.66 43.02
CA ASN A 199 20.68 -17.80 42.60
C ASN A 199 20.94 -17.83 41.07
N THR A 200 21.39 -16.71 40.51
CA THR A 200 21.70 -16.58 39.08
C THR A 200 23.21 -16.53 38.85
N GLU A 201 23.73 -17.42 38.00
CA GLU A 201 25.11 -17.41 37.52
C GLU A 201 25.14 -16.89 36.08
N LEU A 202 26.06 -15.96 35.77
CA LEU A 202 26.25 -15.47 34.40
C LEU A 202 27.48 -16.11 33.76
N TYR A 203 27.35 -16.49 32.50
CA TYR A 203 28.39 -17.09 31.68
C TYR A 203 28.55 -16.29 30.39
N LYS A 204 29.79 -15.95 30.06
CA LYS A 204 30.15 -15.50 28.73
C LYS A 204 30.18 -16.70 27.78
N VAL A 205 29.54 -16.58 26.62
CA VAL A 205 29.48 -17.64 25.61
C VAL A 205 30.31 -17.25 24.39
N ASP A 206 31.37 -18.02 24.11
CA ASP A 206 32.21 -17.88 22.92
C ASP A 206 32.14 -19.19 22.10
N GLY A 207 31.24 -19.24 21.12
CA GLY A 207 30.96 -20.46 20.37
C GLY A 207 30.36 -21.54 21.27
N THR A 208 31.04 -22.67 21.42
CA THR A 208 30.62 -23.76 22.33
C THR A 208 31.16 -23.62 23.75
N VAL A 209 32.09 -22.68 23.98
CA VAL A 209 32.75 -22.49 25.27
C VAL A 209 31.94 -21.54 26.15
N LYS A 210 31.68 -21.95 27.39
CA LYS A 210 31.00 -21.14 28.41
C LYS A 210 31.95 -20.86 29.57
N THR A 211 32.20 -19.58 29.85
CA THR A 211 33.08 -19.13 30.93
C THR A 211 32.27 -18.36 31.97
N LYS A 212 32.28 -18.81 33.22
CA LYS A 212 31.56 -18.14 34.32
C LYS A 212 32.16 -16.77 34.58
N LEU A 213 31.32 -15.73 34.68
CA LEU A 213 31.74 -14.38 35.02
C LEU A 213 31.99 -14.26 36.54
N THR A 214 33.05 -13.55 36.91
CA THR A 214 33.33 -13.14 38.28
C THR A 214 32.42 -11.99 38.71
N ASP A 215 32.24 -11.75 40.01
CA ASP A 215 31.39 -10.64 40.49
C ASP A 215 31.92 -9.27 40.00
N ALA A 216 33.24 -9.09 39.87
CA ALA A 216 33.84 -7.89 39.30
C ALA A 216 33.48 -7.68 37.81
N GLU A 217 33.42 -8.76 37.03
CA GLU A 217 32.99 -8.71 35.63
C GLU A 217 31.48 -8.50 35.50
N VAL A 218 30.68 -9.00 36.45
CA VAL A 218 29.23 -8.73 36.50
C VAL A 218 28.96 -7.25 36.82
N ASP A 219 29.73 -6.65 37.72
CA ASP A 219 29.61 -5.22 38.03
C ASP A 219 30.05 -4.35 36.86
N LYS A 220 31.08 -4.77 36.12
CA LYS A 220 31.61 -4.02 34.98
C LYS A 220 32.16 -4.93 33.89
N PHE A 221 31.33 -5.25 32.90
CA PHE A 221 31.72 -6.05 31.76
C PHE A 221 32.13 -5.15 30.59
N THR A 222 33.35 -5.28 30.05
CA THR A 222 33.83 -4.48 28.93
C THR A 222 34.17 -5.37 27.73
N THR A 223 33.69 -4.99 26.54
CA THR A 223 33.94 -5.73 25.29
C THR A 223 34.00 -4.79 24.09
N ASN A 224 34.75 -5.18 23.05
CA ASN A 224 34.85 -4.48 21.76
C ASN A 224 34.06 -5.18 20.63
N LYS A 225 33.36 -6.26 20.95
CA LYS A 225 32.53 -7.03 20.02
C LYS A 225 31.23 -7.45 20.69
N ASN A 226 30.24 -7.79 19.87
CA ASN A 226 28.98 -8.35 20.38
C ASN A 226 29.27 -9.60 21.21
N GLN A 227 28.62 -9.71 22.36
CA GLN A 227 28.85 -10.78 23.31
C GLN A 227 27.54 -11.42 23.75
N VAL A 228 27.42 -12.74 23.62
CA VAL A 228 26.30 -13.50 24.18
C VAL A 228 26.58 -13.81 25.65
N ILE A 229 25.60 -13.52 26.49
CA ILE A 229 25.60 -13.84 27.93
C ILE A 229 24.51 -14.87 28.18
N GLU A 230 24.89 -15.97 28.83
CA GLU A 230 23.96 -16.97 29.33
C GLU A 230 23.79 -16.80 30.84
N ALA A 231 22.55 -16.60 31.27
CA ALA A 231 22.16 -16.64 32.66
C ALA A 231 21.63 -18.02 33.01
N LYS A 232 22.22 -18.65 34.02
CA LYS A 232 21.79 -19.93 34.58
C LYS A 232 21.17 -19.70 35.96
N ILE A 233 19.90 -20.04 36.10
CA ILE A 233 19.10 -19.89 37.32
C ILE A 233 18.96 -21.27 37.96
N ILE A 234 19.30 -21.39 39.24
CA ILE A 234 19.23 -22.65 40.00
C ILE A 234 18.33 -22.46 41.23
N LEU A 235 17.22 -23.21 41.29
CA LEU A 235 16.27 -23.13 42.39
C LEU A 235 15.66 -24.52 42.68
N ASP A 236 15.63 -24.92 43.95
CA ASP A 236 15.03 -26.19 44.40
C ASP A 236 15.53 -27.45 43.64
N GLY A 237 16.75 -27.43 43.11
CA GLY A 237 17.32 -28.53 42.31
C GLY A 237 16.98 -28.48 40.81
N GLU A 238 16.10 -27.58 40.38
CA GLU A 238 15.82 -27.29 38.97
C GLU A 238 16.80 -26.25 38.41
N THR A 239 17.06 -26.31 37.11
CA THR A 239 17.88 -25.32 36.40
C THR A 239 17.13 -24.78 35.19
N ALA A 240 17.17 -23.46 34.99
CA ALA A 240 16.69 -22.80 33.78
C ALA A 240 17.80 -21.90 33.20
N THR A 241 17.84 -21.76 31.88
CA THR A 241 18.81 -20.90 31.20
C THR A 241 18.11 -19.85 30.33
N ARG A 242 18.71 -18.65 30.26
CA ARG A 242 18.31 -17.57 29.36
C ARG A 242 19.53 -16.98 28.69
N GLN A 243 19.42 -16.64 27.41
CA GLN A 243 20.48 -15.95 26.68
C GLN A 243 20.01 -14.56 26.25
N PHE A 244 20.89 -13.58 26.40
CA PHE A 244 20.73 -12.23 25.86
C PHE A 244 22.07 -11.77 25.29
N THR A 245 22.02 -10.79 24.38
CA THR A 245 23.23 -10.31 23.70
C THR A 245 23.55 -8.87 24.09
N LEU A 246 24.81 -8.62 24.40
CA LEU A 246 25.40 -7.30 24.56
C LEU A 246 25.90 -6.86 23.17
N TYR A 247 25.24 -5.87 22.58
CA TYR A 247 25.63 -5.29 21.30
C TYR A 247 26.52 -4.09 21.50
N VAL A 248 27.68 -4.15 20.84
CA VAL A 248 28.62 -3.03 20.76
C VAL A 248 28.29 -2.27 19.48
N GLU A 249 27.65 -1.13 19.63
CA GLU A 249 27.39 -0.24 18.50
C GLU A 249 28.68 0.53 18.18
N THR A 250 29.11 0.51 16.91
CA THR A 250 30.28 1.24 16.41
C THR A 250 29.90 2.02 15.15
N LEU A 251 30.48 3.20 14.98
CA LEU A 251 30.28 3.99 13.77
C LEU A 251 31.43 3.73 12.78
N LYS A 252 31.10 3.17 11.62
CA LYS A 252 32.08 2.86 10.59
C LYS A 252 32.25 4.03 9.62
N VAL A 253 33.17 4.92 9.95
CA VAL A 253 33.51 6.09 9.13
C VAL A 253 34.73 5.82 8.26
N SER A 254 34.87 6.58 7.19
CA SER A 254 36.07 6.55 6.34
C SER A 254 37.30 7.00 7.12
N GLY A 255 38.45 6.37 6.84
CA GLY A 255 39.75 6.87 7.31
C GLY A 255 40.30 8.04 6.49
N VAL A 256 39.62 8.43 5.41
CA VAL A 256 40.10 9.41 4.43
C VAL A 256 39.09 10.53 4.25
N ASN A 257 39.54 11.77 4.44
CA ASN A 257 38.76 12.97 4.20
C ASN A 257 38.60 13.25 2.69
N PRO A 258 37.38 13.45 2.17
CA PRO A 258 37.16 13.81 0.77
C PRO A 258 37.58 15.26 0.46
N VAL A 259 37.92 15.51 -0.80
CA VAL A 259 38.23 16.83 -1.35
C VAL A 259 37.17 17.17 -2.40
N LEU A 260 36.68 18.41 -2.37
CA LEU A 260 35.77 18.95 -3.36
C LEU A 260 36.41 20.09 -4.13
N GLU A 261 36.17 20.12 -5.43
CA GLU A 261 36.70 21.14 -6.32
C GLU A 261 35.59 22.06 -6.84
N SER A 262 35.90 23.34 -6.97
CA SER A 262 35.01 24.34 -7.55
C SER A 262 35.79 25.41 -8.32
N VAL A 263 35.13 26.08 -9.26
CA VAL A 263 35.71 27.23 -9.98
C VAL A 263 35.71 28.48 -9.11
N GLU A 264 36.65 29.40 -9.38
CA GLU A 264 36.63 30.71 -8.73
C GLU A 264 35.35 31.47 -9.11
N THR A 265 34.60 31.88 -8.10
CA THR A 265 33.35 32.65 -8.21
C THR A 265 33.58 34.11 -7.82
N ARG A 266 34.44 34.35 -6.84
CA ARG A 266 34.92 35.68 -6.45
C ARG A 266 36.28 35.59 -5.76
N ARG A 267 36.94 36.73 -5.64
CA ARG A 267 38.21 36.89 -4.93
C ARG A 267 38.17 38.17 -4.10
N ASP A 268 38.69 38.09 -2.89
CA ASP A 268 39.06 39.26 -2.09
C ASP A 268 40.58 39.39 -2.00
N LYS A 269 41.09 40.32 -1.18
CA LYS A 269 42.54 40.58 -1.09
C LYS A 269 43.34 39.37 -0.61
N ASP A 270 42.72 38.44 0.13
CA ASP A 270 43.42 37.38 0.86
C ASP A 270 42.97 35.96 0.44
N ASN A 271 41.79 35.80 -0.16
CA ASN A 271 41.18 34.51 -0.47
C ASN A 271 40.47 34.45 -1.83
N ARG A 272 40.53 33.27 -2.45
CA ARG A 272 39.66 32.86 -3.56
C ARG A 272 38.43 32.15 -3.01
N TYR A 273 37.26 32.34 -3.60
CA TYR A 273 36.00 31.70 -3.21
C TYR A 273 35.37 30.91 -4.35
N GLY A 274 34.75 29.78 -4.02
CA GLY A 274 34.04 28.89 -4.95
C GLY A 274 32.74 28.37 -4.32
N ASN A 275 31.86 27.82 -5.14
CA ASN A 275 30.60 27.22 -4.70
C ASN A 275 30.71 25.70 -4.68
N PHE A 276 30.50 25.08 -3.52
CA PHE A 276 30.73 23.65 -3.29
C PHE A 276 29.43 22.91 -2.94
N ASN A 277 29.20 21.76 -3.57
CA ASN A 277 28.12 20.85 -3.18
C ASN A 277 28.70 19.69 -2.38
N VAL A 278 28.37 19.63 -1.09
CA VAL A 278 28.88 18.59 -0.18
C VAL A 278 28.13 17.28 -0.23
N LYS A 279 26.92 17.25 -0.80
CA LYS A 279 26.08 16.05 -0.86
C LYS A 279 26.76 14.84 -1.55
N PRO A 280 27.48 15.00 -2.69
CA PRO A 280 28.18 13.89 -3.34
C PRO A 280 29.30 13.26 -2.49
N THR A 281 29.79 13.96 -1.45
CA THR A 281 30.86 13.42 -0.58
C THR A 281 30.34 12.45 0.47
N ILE A 282 29.03 12.41 0.71
CA ILE A 282 28.41 11.62 1.77
C ILE A 282 28.87 10.15 1.78
N PRO A 283 28.88 9.41 0.66
CA PRO A 283 29.36 8.02 0.65
C PRO A 283 30.85 7.91 1.04
N ALA A 284 31.67 8.90 0.66
CA ALA A 284 33.11 8.90 0.93
C ALA A 284 33.47 9.22 2.40
N LEU A 285 32.51 9.70 3.19
CA LEU A 285 32.66 9.92 4.64
C LEU A 285 32.47 8.62 5.46
N LEU A 286 31.91 7.59 4.84
CA LEU A 286 31.59 6.31 5.47
C LEU A 286 32.59 5.24 5.04
N ALA A 287 32.72 4.17 5.83
CA ALA A 287 33.54 3.03 5.43
C ALA A 287 32.96 2.36 4.16
N ALA A 288 33.82 1.72 3.37
CA ALA A 288 33.39 1.08 2.13
C ALA A 288 32.31 0.02 2.38
N GLY A 289 31.24 0.06 1.59
CA GLY A 289 30.10 -0.85 1.68
C GLY A 289 29.00 -0.44 2.68
N GLU A 290 29.19 0.66 3.43
CA GLU A 290 28.14 1.20 4.29
C GLU A 290 27.06 1.92 3.47
N ASN A 291 25.80 1.75 3.85
CA ASN A 291 24.68 2.46 3.22
C ASN A 291 24.48 3.83 3.90
N PRO A 292 24.66 4.96 3.18
CA PRO A 292 24.51 6.29 3.76
C PRO A 292 23.14 6.58 4.35
N ASP A 293 22.08 5.93 3.86
CA ASP A 293 20.72 6.19 4.30
C ASP A 293 20.47 5.74 5.75
N TYR A 294 21.31 4.86 6.29
CA TYR A 294 21.29 4.47 7.70
C TYR A 294 21.89 5.52 8.64
N TYR A 295 22.42 6.62 8.10
CA TYR A 295 23.07 7.67 8.86
C TYR A 295 22.32 9.01 8.68
N THR A 296 22.34 9.81 9.73
CA THR A 296 22.04 11.24 9.66
C THR A 296 23.38 11.96 9.58
N ILE A 297 23.60 12.69 8.49
CA ILE A 297 24.86 13.40 8.21
C ILE A 297 24.54 14.88 8.02
N THR A 298 25.08 15.71 8.91
CA THR A 298 24.99 17.17 8.81
C THR A 298 26.37 17.77 8.66
N PHE A 299 26.46 18.90 7.97
CA PHE A 299 27.71 19.59 7.69
C PHE A 299 27.76 20.92 8.43
N HIS A 300 28.91 21.26 8.99
CA HIS A 300 29.09 22.44 9.84
C HIS A 300 30.42 23.12 9.50
N LYS A 301 30.46 24.46 9.63
CA LYS A 301 31.67 25.24 9.33
C LYS A 301 32.85 24.87 10.22
N THR A 302 32.58 24.55 11.49
CA THR A 302 33.63 24.22 12.46
C THR A 302 33.37 22.88 13.14
N THR A 303 34.42 22.25 13.65
CA THR A 303 34.31 21.04 14.46
C THR A 303 33.55 21.30 15.77
N ALA A 304 33.68 22.49 16.36
CA ALA A 304 32.94 22.85 17.57
C ALA A 304 31.43 22.87 17.33
N ASP A 305 30.99 23.46 16.22
CA ASP A 305 29.58 23.49 15.82
C ASP A 305 29.06 22.10 15.47
N ALA A 306 29.88 21.28 14.81
CA ALA A 306 29.57 19.88 14.54
C ALA A 306 29.38 19.08 15.83
N ILE A 307 30.24 19.26 16.85
CA ILE A 307 30.12 18.60 18.17
C ILE A 307 28.85 19.06 18.90
N ALA A 308 28.58 20.37 18.88
CA ALA A 308 27.42 20.96 19.53
C ALA A 308 26.10 20.77 18.74
N ASN A 309 26.18 20.25 17.50
CA ASN A 309 25.08 20.19 16.54
C ASN A 309 24.39 21.55 16.34
N LYS A 310 25.19 22.60 16.14
CA LYS A 310 24.73 23.98 15.92
C LYS A 310 25.02 24.43 14.50
N GLU A 311 24.20 25.32 13.96
CA GLU A 311 24.45 25.98 12.68
C GLU A 311 24.75 25.01 11.52
N ALA A 312 23.95 23.96 11.40
CA ALA A 312 24.06 23.04 10.27
C ALA A 312 23.88 23.79 8.94
N LEU A 313 24.75 23.49 7.98
CA LEU A 313 24.73 24.07 6.64
C LEU A 313 23.54 23.52 5.84
N ASP A 314 22.87 24.40 5.11
CA ASP A 314 21.84 24.01 4.14
C ASP A 314 22.51 23.42 2.89
N ILE A 315 22.51 22.11 2.80
CA ILE A 315 23.11 21.36 1.69
C ILE A 315 22.18 21.23 0.47
N THR A 316 20.99 21.85 0.49
CA THR A 316 20.11 21.92 -0.70
C THR A 316 20.61 22.94 -1.72
N LYS A 317 21.55 23.80 -1.32
CA LYS A 317 22.19 24.82 -2.16
C LYS A 317 23.71 24.68 -2.10
N PRO A 318 24.45 25.12 -3.14
CA PRO A 318 25.89 25.22 -3.06
C PRO A 318 26.34 26.13 -1.92
N ILE A 319 27.38 25.71 -1.21
CA ILE A 319 27.99 26.45 -0.10
C ILE A 319 29.16 27.26 -0.68
N GLU A 320 29.13 28.57 -0.49
CA GLU A 320 30.28 29.41 -0.82
C GLU A 320 31.39 29.20 0.24
N GLY A 321 32.60 28.89 -0.20
CA GLY A 321 33.74 28.65 0.67
C GLY A 321 35.05 29.14 0.07
N ALA A 322 36.00 29.50 0.93
CA ALA A 322 37.32 29.92 0.49
C ALA A 322 38.22 28.72 0.15
N HIS A 323 39.21 28.93 -0.72
CA HIS A 323 40.20 27.91 -1.03
C HIS A 323 40.88 27.39 0.25
N GLY A 324 40.92 26.07 0.43
CA GLY A 324 41.58 25.40 1.55
C GLY A 324 40.75 25.26 2.83
N THR A 325 39.52 25.81 2.88
CA THR A 325 38.65 25.64 4.07
C THR A 325 38.15 24.21 4.20
N ASP A 326 38.03 23.72 5.43
CA ASP A 326 37.41 22.44 5.74
C ASP A 326 35.98 22.66 6.28
N VAL A 327 35.05 21.83 5.83
CA VAL A 327 33.72 21.67 6.45
C VAL A 327 33.70 20.36 7.22
N THR A 328 33.17 20.37 8.44
CA THR A 328 33.15 19.18 9.31
C THR A 328 31.78 18.50 9.24
N ALA A 329 31.78 17.19 8.97
CA ALA A 329 30.59 16.36 9.00
C ALA A 329 30.35 15.79 10.40
N ARG A 330 29.12 15.96 10.90
CA ARG A 330 28.58 15.24 12.06
C ARG A 330 27.77 14.06 11.52
N ILE A 331 28.18 12.85 11.87
CA ILE A 331 27.59 11.60 11.41
C ILE A 331 27.01 10.88 12.61
N SER A 332 25.71 10.57 12.57
CA SER A 332 25.04 9.79 13.63
C SER A 332 24.22 8.64 13.05
N TYR A 333 24.21 7.49 13.74
CA TYR A 333 23.50 6.30 13.26
C TYR A 333 21.99 6.41 13.51
N LYS A 334 21.16 6.24 12.46
CA LYS A 334 19.69 6.25 12.58
C LYS A 334 19.13 4.98 13.23
N LEU A 335 19.87 3.88 13.13
CA LEU A 335 19.54 2.58 13.72
C LEU A 335 20.03 2.44 15.16
N ALA A 336 20.54 3.52 15.77
CA ALA A 336 21.03 3.47 17.15
C ALA A 336 19.89 3.04 18.09
N LYS A 337 20.09 1.89 18.75
CA LYS A 337 19.19 1.39 19.78
C LYS A 337 19.54 1.92 21.16
N SER A 338 20.76 2.44 21.34
CA SER A 338 21.11 3.19 22.52
C SER A 338 20.35 4.52 22.58
N ALA A 339 19.92 4.92 23.78
CA ALA A 339 19.22 6.19 24.02
C ALA A 339 20.04 7.42 23.59
N ASN A 340 21.37 7.29 23.53
CA ASN A 340 22.26 8.30 22.97
C ASN A 340 22.88 7.75 21.68
N PRO A 341 22.50 8.26 20.49
CA PRO A 341 23.05 7.78 19.24
C PRO A 341 24.54 8.07 19.16
N ILE A 342 25.32 7.14 18.59
CA ILE A 342 26.75 7.33 18.35
C ILE A 342 26.93 8.45 17.35
N VAL A 343 27.85 9.37 17.65
CA VAL A 343 28.18 10.47 16.77
C VAL A 343 29.68 10.51 16.50
N SER A 344 30.07 10.67 15.24
CA SER A 344 31.43 11.07 14.84
C SER A 344 31.41 12.46 14.22
N THR A 345 32.38 13.29 14.60
CA THR A 345 32.53 14.68 14.14
C THR A 345 33.94 14.98 13.64
N ALA A 346 34.75 13.94 13.40
CA ALA A 346 36.14 14.09 12.94
C ALA A 346 36.28 14.10 11.41
N GLN A 347 35.20 13.78 10.67
CA GLN A 347 35.23 13.67 9.21
C GLN A 347 35.14 15.06 8.57
N LYS A 348 36.14 15.40 7.76
CA LYS A 348 36.26 16.73 7.13
C LYS A 348 36.16 16.63 5.61
N VAL A 349 35.54 17.61 4.99
CA VAL A 349 35.54 17.82 3.54
C VAL A 349 36.38 19.05 3.24
N LYS A 350 37.46 18.89 2.48
CA LYS A 350 38.33 20.01 2.10
C LYS A 350 37.84 20.66 0.81
N PHE A 351 37.75 21.99 0.80
CA PHE A 351 37.40 22.78 -0.38
C PHE A 351 38.65 23.23 -1.13
N THR A 352 38.67 22.97 -2.43
CA THR A 352 39.76 23.33 -3.35
C THR A 352 39.18 24.13 -4.50
N ILE A 353 39.78 25.29 -4.78
CA ILE A 353 39.42 26.11 -5.95
C ILE A 353 40.40 25.83 -7.07
N ILE A 354 39.86 25.50 -8.24
CA ILE A 354 40.57 25.27 -9.48
C ILE A 354 40.21 26.35 -10.50
N ASP A 355 41.18 26.76 -11.30
CA ASP A 355 40.96 27.75 -12.36
C ASP A 355 40.44 27.02 -13.60
N LYS A 356 39.13 27.11 -13.90
CA LYS A 356 38.54 26.57 -15.13
C LYS A 356 38.10 27.70 -16.06
N PRO A 357 38.16 27.50 -17.39
CA PRO A 357 37.64 28.49 -18.34
C PRO A 357 36.12 28.68 -18.19
N THR A 358 35.63 29.92 -18.18
CA THR A 358 34.17 30.20 -18.07
C THR A 358 33.48 30.00 -19.42
N ILE A 359 32.29 29.40 -19.48
CA ILE A 359 31.47 29.36 -20.70
C ILE A 359 30.23 30.23 -20.46
N PRO A 360 29.90 31.21 -21.32
CA PRO A 360 28.67 31.99 -21.19
C PRO A 360 27.43 31.12 -21.46
N ALA A 361 26.25 31.60 -21.07
CA ALA A 361 25.00 30.89 -21.33
C ALA A 361 24.79 30.74 -22.85
N LEU A 362 24.61 29.50 -23.30
CA LEU A 362 24.50 29.16 -24.71
C LEU A 362 23.02 29.19 -25.15
N PRO A 363 22.64 29.99 -26.16
CA PRO A 363 21.27 30.01 -26.64
C PRO A 363 20.93 28.71 -27.37
N ASN A 364 19.71 28.16 -27.20
CA ASN A 364 19.26 27.01 -27.99
C ASN A 364 19.25 27.35 -29.50
N VAL A 365 19.58 26.36 -30.32
CA VAL A 365 19.50 26.43 -31.78
C VAL A 365 18.27 25.64 -32.21
N SER A 366 17.34 26.27 -32.91
CA SER A 366 16.08 25.62 -33.28
C SER A 366 15.63 26.05 -34.67
N TYR A 367 14.95 25.14 -35.37
CA TYR A 367 14.21 25.42 -36.59
C TYR A 367 12.78 24.91 -36.44
N CYS A 368 11.80 25.64 -36.97
CA CYS A 368 10.39 25.30 -36.85
C CYS A 368 9.82 25.13 -38.25
N ASP A 369 9.49 23.89 -38.61
CA ASP A 369 8.89 23.53 -39.89
C ASP A 369 8.25 22.14 -39.76
N SER A 370 6.92 22.13 -39.71
CA SER A 370 6.13 20.90 -39.56
C SER A 370 6.12 20.00 -40.81
N LYS A 371 6.68 20.45 -41.95
CA LYS A 371 6.60 19.74 -43.24
C LYS A 371 7.82 18.87 -43.54
N ILE A 372 8.88 18.97 -42.74
CA ILE A 372 10.11 18.23 -42.96
C ILE A 372 10.37 17.25 -41.82
N ALA A 373 10.90 16.07 -42.15
CA ALA A 373 11.17 15.02 -41.17
C ALA A 373 12.48 15.23 -40.41
N SER A 374 13.46 15.93 -41.00
CA SER A 374 14.74 16.24 -40.38
C SER A 374 15.35 17.51 -40.95
N TYR A 375 16.24 18.15 -40.17
CA TYR A 375 16.93 19.38 -40.55
C TYR A 375 18.34 19.41 -39.97
N SER A 376 19.31 19.91 -40.73
CA SER A 376 20.70 20.12 -40.27
C SER A 376 20.87 21.54 -39.75
N LEU A 377 21.07 21.66 -38.43
CA LEU A 377 21.28 22.94 -37.74
C LEU A 377 22.78 23.25 -37.66
N THR A 378 23.19 24.45 -38.08
CA THR A 378 24.57 24.91 -37.94
C THR A 378 24.83 25.46 -36.53
N ILE A 379 25.97 25.12 -35.92
CA ILE A 379 26.34 25.53 -34.55
C ILE A 379 27.47 26.57 -34.48
N ASP A 380 27.89 27.15 -35.60
CA ASP A 380 28.95 28.18 -35.67
C ASP A 380 28.68 29.39 -34.77
N GLY A 381 27.41 29.75 -34.61
CA GLY A 381 26.99 30.80 -33.68
C GLY A 381 27.35 30.48 -32.22
N GLN A 382 27.30 29.20 -31.81
CA GLN A 382 27.70 28.78 -30.47
C GLN A 382 29.20 28.92 -30.28
N THR A 383 29.99 28.52 -31.29
CA THR A 383 31.46 28.66 -31.25
C THR A 383 31.85 30.13 -31.06
N THR A 384 31.15 31.05 -31.73
CA THR A 384 31.38 32.50 -31.59
C THR A 384 31.05 33.01 -30.18
N VAL A 385 29.92 32.57 -29.61
CA VAL A 385 29.49 32.92 -28.24
C VAL A 385 30.47 32.37 -27.19
N ILE A 386 30.99 31.15 -27.37
CA ILE A 386 31.98 30.55 -26.47
C ILE A 386 33.33 31.26 -26.59
N ALA A 387 33.70 31.65 -27.81
CA ALA A 387 34.97 32.30 -28.08
C ALA A 387 35.05 33.67 -27.42
N ASP A 388 34.04 34.56 -27.53
CA ASP A 388 33.96 35.89 -26.87
C ASP A 388 35.33 36.56 -26.57
N GLY A 389 36.15 36.75 -27.62
CA GLY A 389 37.48 37.38 -27.54
C GLY A 389 38.65 36.47 -27.13
N ARG A 390 38.39 35.22 -26.79
CA ARG A 390 39.40 34.19 -26.49
C ARG A 390 40.00 33.60 -27.76
N PRO A 391 41.32 33.39 -27.81
CA PRO A 391 41.96 32.80 -28.98
C PRO A 391 41.77 31.27 -28.96
N ILE A 392 40.96 30.77 -29.89
CA ILE A 392 40.74 29.33 -30.09
C ILE A 392 41.83 28.78 -31.02
N ALA A 393 42.42 27.65 -30.67
CA ALA A 393 43.34 26.93 -31.54
C ALA A 393 42.56 26.10 -32.55
N THR A 394 42.98 26.17 -33.81
CA THR A 394 42.51 25.32 -34.89
C THR A 394 43.18 23.94 -34.84
N GLU A 395 42.54 22.91 -35.40
CA GLU A 395 43.15 21.58 -35.50
C GLU A 395 44.47 21.61 -36.28
N GLU A 396 44.58 22.47 -37.29
CA GLU A 396 45.82 22.68 -38.05
C GLU A 396 46.93 23.30 -37.17
N GLU A 397 46.63 24.36 -36.41
CA GLU A 397 47.59 24.96 -35.46
C GLU A 397 48.11 23.92 -34.46
N MET A 398 47.22 23.09 -33.90
CA MET A 398 47.56 22.09 -32.89
C MET A 398 48.47 20.96 -33.43
N THR A 399 48.55 20.77 -34.74
CA THR A 399 49.43 19.76 -35.37
C THR A 399 50.86 20.26 -35.66
N LYS A 400 51.13 21.56 -35.46
CA LYS A 400 52.44 22.14 -35.75
C LYS A 400 53.47 21.80 -34.64
N PRO A 401 54.70 21.39 -34.99
CA PRO A 401 55.74 21.05 -34.01
C PRO A 401 56.13 22.21 -33.06
N ASP A 402 55.88 23.46 -33.49
CA ASP A 402 56.21 24.71 -32.80
C ASP A 402 54.98 25.44 -32.25
N PHE A 403 53.84 24.76 -32.13
CA PHE A 403 52.62 25.34 -31.57
C PHE A 403 52.81 25.81 -30.12
N ASP A 404 52.57 27.10 -29.85
CA ASP A 404 52.52 27.68 -28.50
C ASP A 404 51.10 27.61 -27.94
N PRO A 405 50.81 26.74 -26.96
CA PRO A 405 49.48 26.60 -26.38
C PRO A 405 49.12 27.73 -25.41
N LYS A 406 50.05 28.64 -25.10
CA LYS A 406 49.86 29.67 -24.07
C LYS A 406 48.68 30.59 -24.37
N GLY A 407 47.75 30.68 -23.43
CA GLY A 407 46.52 31.47 -23.58
C GLY A 407 45.53 30.99 -24.64
N LYS A 408 45.78 29.84 -25.31
CA LYS A 408 44.91 29.26 -26.34
C LYS A 408 43.92 28.24 -25.75
N TYR A 409 42.75 28.12 -26.36
CA TYR A 409 41.71 27.18 -25.95
C TYR A 409 41.28 26.25 -27.09
N SER A 410 40.70 25.10 -26.77
CA SER A 410 39.99 24.24 -27.72
C SER A 410 38.52 24.08 -27.33
N ILE A 411 37.65 23.99 -28.36
CA ILE A 411 36.21 23.77 -28.20
C ILE A 411 35.85 22.41 -28.78
N GLY A 412 35.05 21.65 -28.02
CA GLY A 412 34.46 20.39 -28.47
C GLY A 412 32.97 20.34 -28.23
N TYR A 413 32.24 19.65 -29.11
CA TYR A 413 30.81 19.38 -28.98
C TYR A 413 30.59 17.88 -28.83
N PHE A 414 29.63 17.47 -28.01
CA PHE A 414 29.44 16.08 -27.58
C PHE A 414 27.95 15.75 -27.41
N ASN A 415 27.61 14.47 -27.58
CA ASN A 415 26.25 13.98 -27.36
C ASN A 415 25.94 13.72 -25.88
N SER A 416 26.95 13.66 -25.01
CA SER A 416 26.78 13.41 -23.57
C SER A 416 27.74 14.27 -22.73
N GLU A 417 27.42 14.41 -21.43
CA GLU A 417 28.25 15.15 -20.50
C GLU A 417 29.55 14.39 -20.19
N GLU A 418 29.46 13.07 -20.09
CA GLU A 418 30.58 12.17 -19.81
C GLU A 418 31.62 12.24 -20.93
N ASP A 419 31.18 12.22 -22.19
CA ASP A 419 32.05 12.40 -23.36
C ASP A 419 32.69 13.79 -23.38
N ALA A 420 31.94 14.83 -22.99
CA ALA A 420 32.50 16.18 -22.86
C ALA A 420 33.53 16.29 -21.72
N ILE A 421 33.33 15.59 -20.60
CA ILE A 421 34.27 15.53 -19.47
C ILE A 421 35.51 14.68 -19.81
N ALA A 422 35.34 13.58 -20.53
CA ALA A 422 36.42 12.70 -20.97
C ALA A 422 37.16 13.22 -22.22
N ASN A 423 36.58 14.20 -22.93
CA ASN A 423 37.03 14.66 -24.24
C ASN A 423 37.06 13.55 -25.31
N THR A 424 36.10 12.64 -25.26
CA THR A 424 35.98 11.48 -26.16
C THR A 424 34.74 11.60 -27.06
N ASN A 425 34.71 10.91 -28.20
CA ASN A 425 33.54 10.87 -29.09
C ASN A 425 32.99 12.25 -29.54
N LYS A 426 33.88 13.20 -29.82
CA LYS A 426 33.54 14.54 -30.29
C LYS A 426 32.66 14.49 -31.55
N ILE A 427 31.60 15.30 -31.58
CA ILE A 427 30.81 15.56 -32.79
C ILE A 427 31.72 16.28 -33.79
N VAL A 428 31.90 15.68 -34.97
CA VAL A 428 32.74 16.22 -36.04
C VAL A 428 31.89 17.11 -36.95
N GLY A 429 32.43 18.28 -37.29
CA GLY A 429 31.75 19.27 -38.14
C GLY A 429 30.98 20.33 -37.35
N VAL A 430 30.25 21.17 -38.09
CA VAL A 430 29.50 22.32 -37.55
C VAL A 430 27.99 22.17 -37.72
N GLU A 431 27.53 21.00 -38.18
CA GLU A 431 26.11 20.71 -38.41
C GLU A 431 25.62 19.57 -37.52
N ILE A 432 24.43 19.74 -36.97
CA ILE A 432 23.75 18.74 -36.14
C ILE A 432 22.40 18.45 -36.78
N THR A 433 22.21 17.22 -37.24
CA THR A 433 20.91 16.75 -37.74
C THR A 433 19.98 16.46 -36.58
N VAL A 434 18.78 17.02 -36.64
CA VAL A 434 17.68 16.78 -35.69
C VAL A 434 16.45 16.34 -36.48
N ASN A 435 15.70 15.39 -35.94
CA ASN A 435 14.42 14.95 -36.51
C ASN A 435 13.26 15.82 -36.00
N LEU A 436 12.14 15.81 -36.72
CA LEU A 436 10.92 16.50 -36.27
C LEU A 436 10.50 15.95 -34.91
N ASP A 437 10.15 16.84 -33.99
CA ASP A 437 9.83 16.52 -32.59
C ASP A 437 11.03 16.04 -31.75
N GLU A 438 12.26 16.22 -32.25
CA GLU A 438 13.49 15.91 -31.53
C GLU A 438 14.15 17.18 -30.99
N ALA A 439 14.48 17.16 -29.70
CA ALA A 439 15.40 18.11 -29.08
C ALA A 439 16.62 17.37 -28.56
N ARG A 440 17.76 17.57 -29.21
CA ARG A 440 19.06 16.99 -28.82
C ARG A 440 19.76 17.95 -27.88
N LYS A 441 20.13 17.45 -26.69
CA LYS A 441 20.99 18.17 -25.76
C LYS A 441 22.43 18.01 -26.22
N ILE A 442 23.08 19.12 -26.54
CA ILE A 442 24.46 19.14 -27.07
C ILE A 442 25.36 19.72 -25.99
N TRP A 443 26.32 18.91 -25.56
CA TRP A 443 27.32 19.31 -24.58
C TRP A 443 28.49 19.97 -25.28
N THR A 444 29.03 21.00 -24.65
CA THR A 444 30.17 21.76 -25.13
C THR A 444 31.25 21.73 -24.08
N ARG A 445 32.49 21.45 -24.47
CA ARG A 445 33.69 21.53 -23.62
C ARG A 445 34.56 22.67 -24.10
N LEU A 446 35.00 23.54 -23.19
CA LEU A 446 36.06 24.51 -23.43
C LEU A 446 37.29 24.10 -22.61
N THR A 447 38.41 23.85 -23.28
CA THR A 447 39.66 23.38 -22.65
C THR A 447 40.76 24.41 -22.84
N SER A 448 41.43 24.80 -21.76
CA SER A 448 42.66 25.55 -21.79
C SER A 448 43.80 24.64 -22.23
N LEU A 449 44.53 25.02 -23.27
CA LEU A 449 45.63 24.20 -23.80
C LEU A 449 46.92 24.34 -22.99
N GLU A 450 47.04 25.38 -22.15
CA GLU A 450 48.23 25.66 -21.34
C GLU A 450 48.33 24.75 -20.10
N ASP A 451 47.22 24.54 -19.39
CA ASP A 451 47.14 23.80 -18.12
C ASP A 451 46.19 22.60 -18.16
N ASN A 452 45.56 22.35 -19.31
CA ASN A 452 44.58 21.29 -19.56
C ASN A 452 43.30 21.38 -18.70
N ASN A 453 43.07 22.51 -18.02
CA ASN A 453 41.82 22.75 -17.28
C ASN A 453 40.65 22.97 -18.25
N PHE A 454 39.47 22.47 -17.92
CA PHE A 454 38.31 22.56 -18.80
C PHE A 454 37.02 22.85 -18.04
N ASN A 455 36.02 23.31 -18.77
CA ASN A 455 34.65 23.47 -18.29
C ASN A 455 33.67 22.97 -19.34
N THR A 456 32.46 22.62 -18.92
CA THR A 456 31.40 22.13 -19.81
C THR A 456 30.14 22.97 -19.67
N ALA A 457 29.37 23.08 -20.75
CA ALA A 457 28.06 23.70 -20.80
C ALA A 457 27.19 22.92 -21.81
N PHE A 458 25.91 23.23 -21.92
CA PHE A 458 25.06 22.63 -22.95
C PHE A 458 24.08 23.63 -23.54
N PHE A 459 23.56 23.29 -24.72
CA PHE A 459 22.41 23.93 -25.35
C PHE A 459 21.56 22.84 -26.03
N TYR A 460 20.34 23.19 -26.43
CA TYR A 460 19.52 22.30 -27.24
C TYR A 460 19.60 22.64 -28.72
N ALA A 461 19.73 21.61 -29.55
CA ALA A 461 19.48 21.64 -30.99
C ALA A 461 18.11 20.97 -31.25
N SER A 462 17.16 21.64 -31.89
CA SER A 462 15.80 21.09 -32.05
C SER A 462 15.08 21.44 -33.36
N LEU A 463 14.26 20.50 -33.85
CA LEU A 463 13.33 20.71 -34.96
C LEU A 463 11.90 20.54 -34.47
N GLY A 464 11.12 21.62 -34.52
CA GLY A 464 9.75 21.66 -34.01
C GLY A 464 8.72 22.11 -35.04
N TYR A 465 7.50 22.38 -34.57
CA TYR A 465 6.34 22.69 -35.40
C TYR A 465 6.14 24.21 -35.55
N ASP A 466 5.94 24.69 -36.78
CA ASP A 466 5.67 26.08 -37.13
C ASP A 466 4.18 26.46 -37.07
N ASN A 467 3.27 25.48 -37.12
CA ASN A 467 1.83 25.70 -37.24
C ASN A 467 1.06 25.56 -35.91
N LEU A 468 1.74 25.73 -34.78
CA LEU A 468 1.13 25.64 -33.45
C LEU A 468 0.04 26.71 -33.28
N LYS A 469 -1.07 26.35 -32.64
CA LYS A 469 -2.17 27.26 -32.32
C LYS A 469 -2.61 27.12 -30.87
N THR A 470 -2.88 28.23 -30.21
CA THR A 470 -3.53 28.26 -28.90
C THR A 470 -5.04 28.20 -29.09
N VAL A 471 -5.75 27.38 -28.31
CA VAL A 471 -7.23 27.35 -28.32
C VAL A 471 -7.76 28.73 -27.91
N ASN A 472 -8.76 29.22 -28.63
CA ASN A 472 -9.38 30.50 -28.31
C ASN A 472 -10.32 30.35 -27.10
N VAL A 473 -9.76 30.61 -25.92
CA VAL A 473 -10.49 30.73 -24.64
C VAL A 473 -10.64 32.20 -24.22
N SER A 474 -10.59 33.13 -25.19
CA SER A 474 -10.54 34.57 -24.92
C SER A 474 -11.76 35.06 -24.15
N ASN A 475 -11.51 35.72 -23.01
CA ASN A 475 -12.52 36.20 -22.06
C ASN A 475 -13.32 35.12 -21.32
N GLU A 476 -12.97 33.85 -21.45
CA GLU A 476 -13.54 32.80 -20.60
C GLU A 476 -13.12 33.01 -19.14
N THR A 477 -14.00 32.68 -18.21
CA THR A 477 -13.69 32.69 -16.78
C THR A 477 -13.69 31.25 -16.29
N PHE A 478 -12.51 30.76 -15.91
CA PHE A 478 -12.39 29.45 -15.30
C PHE A 478 -12.65 29.54 -13.81
N GLU A 479 -13.66 28.82 -13.36
CA GLU A 479 -14.03 28.77 -11.96
C GLU A 479 -13.18 27.76 -11.20
N TYR A 480 -12.81 28.12 -9.97
CA TYR A 480 -12.18 27.24 -9.00
C TYR A 480 -12.96 27.31 -7.70
N CYS A 481 -13.23 26.14 -7.12
CA CYS A 481 -13.96 26.04 -5.87
C CYS A 481 -13.14 25.32 -4.81
N GLN A 482 -13.26 25.81 -3.59
CA GLN A 482 -12.69 25.18 -2.41
C GLN A 482 -13.63 25.40 -1.22
N ILE A 483 -13.44 24.63 -0.15
CA ILE A 483 -14.11 24.92 1.11
C ILE A 483 -13.46 26.18 1.71
N GLU A 484 -14.29 27.11 2.17
CA GLU A 484 -13.81 28.37 2.72
C GLU A 484 -12.94 28.16 3.96
N ASN A 485 -11.73 28.74 3.92
CA ASN A 485 -10.76 28.72 5.00
C ASN A 485 -10.67 30.13 5.63
N ALA A 486 -10.42 30.21 6.94
CA ALA A 486 -10.49 31.45 7.74
C ALA A 486 -9.62 32.64 7.27
N SER A 487 -8.71 32.44 6.31
CA SER A 487 -7.78 33.46 5.80
C SER A 487 -8.30 34.28 4.62
N GLY A 488 -9.32 33.82 3.87
CA GLY A 488 -9.86 34.49 2.67
C GLY A 488 -8.92 34.62 1.46
N ASN A 489 -7.61 34.47 1.64
CA ASN A 489 -6.60 34.36 0.59
C ASN A 489 -6.36 32.88 0.25
N SER A 490 -6.27 32.57 -1.04
CA SER A 490 -5.91 31.25 -1.55
C SER A 490 -5.07 31.35 -2.81
N THR A 491 -4.69 30.20 -3.36
CA THR A 491 -3.91 30.08 -4.59
C THR A 491 -4.57 29.07 -5.51
N ILE A 492 -4.65 29.39 -6.80
CA ILE A 492 -5.12 28.47 -7.84
C ILE A 492 -3.91 27.99 -8.64
N ASN A 493 -3.89 26.69 -8.96
CA ASN A 493 -2.96 26.15 -9.94
C ASN A 493 -3.53 26.36 -11.35
N LEU A 494 -2.94 27.29 -12.12
CA LEU A 494 -3.40 27.60 -13.48
C LEU A 494 -3.23 26.40 -14.44
N ARG A 495 -2.32 25.47 -14.15
CA ARG A 495 -2.11 24.27 -14.97
C ARG A 495 -3.31 23.32 -14.96
N THR A 496 -4.24 23.46 -14.00
CA THR A 496 -5.51 22.71 -14.02
C THR A 496 -6.31 22.96 -15.31
N TYR A 497 -6.12 24.13 -15.95
CA TYR A 497 -6.82 24.52 -17.17
C TYR A 497 -6.02 24.27 -18.46
N GLU A 498 -4.82 23.69 -18.34
CA GLU A 498 -3.91 23.48 -19.47
C GLU A 498 -4.54 22.64 -20.58
N ASN A 499 -5.33 21.61 -20.24
CA ASN A 499 -6.06 20.80 -21.23
C ASN A 499 -7.07 21.61 -22.05
N ALA A 500 -7.72 22.62 -21.47
CA ALA A 500 -8.63 23.50 -22.18
C ALA A 500 -7.89 24.43 -23.14
N ILE A 501 -6.70 24.90 -22.72
CA ILE A 501 -5.83 25.77 -23.50
C ILE A 501 -5.15 25.02 -24.66
N LEU A 502 -4.74 23.76 -24.43
CA LEU A 502 -4.15 22.90 -25.44
C LEU A 502 -5.23 22.38 -26.42
N GLY A 503 -6.34 21.82 -25.92
CA GLY A 503 -7.44 21.26 -26.74
C GLY A 503 -7.04 20.29 -27.86
N LYS A 504 -8.03 19.79 -28.61
CA LYS A 504 -7.79 18.99 -29.84
C LYS A 504 -7.47 19.85 -31.07
N SER A 505 -7.77 21.14 -31.02
CA SER A 505 -7.67 22.09 -32.15
C SER A 505 -6.30 22.77 -32.29
N SER A 506 -5.36 22.53 -31.37
CA SER A 506 -3.93 22.88 -31.59
C SER A 506 -3.31 22.16 -32.79
N PHE A 507 -4.00 21.15 -33.33
CA PHE A 507 -3.54 20.33 -34.44
C PHE A 507 -4.64 20.17 -35.49
N THR A 508 -4.69 21.06 -36.47
CA THR A 508 -5.45 20.80 -37.71
C THR A 508 -4.47 20.31 -38.78
N ASN A 509 -4.68 19.08 -39.28
CA ASN A 509 -3.93 18.43 -40.37
C ASN A 509 -2.47 18.04 -40.08
N ILE A 510 -2.21 17.26 -39.03
CA ILE A 510 -0.94 16.55 -38.85
C ILE A 510 -1.23 15.03 -38.85
N PRO A 511 -0.59 14.21 -39.71
CA PRO A 511 -0.78 12.76 -39.73
C PRO A 511 -0.12 12.12 -38.49
N ASP A 512 -0.94 11.52 -37.62
CA ASP A 512 -0.70 10.44 -36.62
C ASP A 512 0.64 10.30 -35.83
N THR A 513 1.58 11.24 -35.90
CA THR A 513 2.73 11.32 -34.98
C THR A 513 2.40 12.32 -33.88
N ASN A 514 1.61 11.89 -32.91
CA ASN A 514 0.99 12.74 -31.89
C ASN A 514 2.03 13.49 -30.99
N PRO A 515 2.25 14.81 -31.17
CA PRO A 515 3.21 15.59 -30.37
C PRO A 515 2.57 16.12 -29.06
N THR A 516 1.39 15.64 -28.64
CA THR A 516 0.69 16.13 -27.44
C THR A 516 1.50 15.99 -26.15
N LYS A 517 2.56 15.16 -26.13
CA LYS A 517 3.47 15.01 -24.98
C LYS A 517 4.61 16.05 -24.96
N LYS A 518 4.75 16.83 -26.03
CA LYS A 518 5.88 17.75 -26.28
C LYS A 518 5.43 19.20 -26.43
N ILE A 519 4.19 19.50 -26.06
CA ILE A 519 3.65 20.85 -25.98
C ILE A 519 3.11 21.13 -24.56
N MET A 520 3.09 22.40 -24.20
CA MET A 520 2.58 22.89 -22.92
C MET A 520 1.99 24.30 -23.09
N ALA A 521 1.15 24.70 -22.15
CA ALA A 521 0.71 26.08 -22.01
C ALA A 521 1.72 26.85 -21.16
N VAL A 522 2.12 28.02 -21.66
CA VAL A 522 2.82 29.04 -20.87
C VAL A 522 1.89 30.20 -20.61
N TYR A 523 2.15 30.91 -19.51
CA TYR A 523 1.29 31.96 -19.00
C TYR A 523 2.08 33.24 -18.88
N TYR A 524 1.41 34.37 -19.13
CA TYR A 524 2.00 35.70 -19.08
C TYR A 524 1.09 36.61 -18.26
N LYS A 525 1.71 37.60 -17.61
CA LYS A 525 1.02 38.52 -16.72
C LYS A 525 0.17 39.54 -17.50
N ASP A 526 0.67 39.97 -18.65
CA ASP A 526 0.05 40.97 -19.52
C ASP A 526 0.46 40.75 -20.98
N GLU A 527 -0.12 41.54 -21.88
CA GLU A 527 0.11 41.45 -23.32
C GLU A 527 1.56 41.79 -23.70
N ALA A 528 2.20 42.74 -23.02
CA ALA A 528 3.58 43.13 -23.31
C ALA A 528 4.55 41.99 -22.97
N ASP A 529 4.34 41.32 -21.83
CA ASP A 529 5.10 40.13 -21.44
C ASP A 529 4.83 38.97 -22.41
N ALA A 530 3.60 38.81 -22.91
CA ALA A 530 3.28 37.80 -23.92
C ALA A 530 4.03 38.06 -25.23
N LEU A 531 3.99 39.29 -25.75
CA LEU A 531 4.69 39.68 -26.98
C LEU A 531 6.23 39.54 -26.87
N ALA A 532 6.78 39.72 -25.67
CA ALA A 532 8.20 39.56 -25.39
C ALA A 532 8.62 38.12 -25.00
N ASP A 533 7.69 37.16 -24.99
CA ASP A 533 7.84 35.81 -24.38
C ASP A 533 8.44 35.84 -22.95
N LYS A 534 8.11 36.87 -22.17
CA LYS A 534 8.50 37.00 -20.77
C LYS A 534 7.53 36.22 -19.89
N ARG A 535 7.79 34.92 -19.81
CA ARG A 535 6.91 33.94 -19.13
C ARG A 535 6.78 34.22 -17.63
N MET A 536 5.59 33.96 -17.12
CA MET A 536 5.31 33.96 -15.68
C MET A 536 6.15 32.88 -14.98
N PRO A 537 6.76 33.16 -13.82
CA PRO A 537 7.49 32.15 -13.06
C PRO A 537 6.59 30.96 -12.69
N ASP A 538 7.11 29.73 -12.77
CA ASP A 538 6.32 28.52 -12.52
C ASP A 538 5.75 28.47 -11.10
N SER A 539 6.45 29.05 -10.12
CA SER A 539 5.96 29.23 -8.75
C SER A 539 4.68 30.08 -8.67
N LEU A 540 4.50 31.03 -9.59
CA LEU A 540 3.30 31.86 -9.66
C LEU A 540 2.20 31.20 -10.52
N VAL A 541 2.57 30.36 -11.48
CA VAL A 541 1.62 29.56 -12.28
C VAL A 541 0.95 28.48 -11.43
N THR A 542 1.74 27.78 -10.62
CA THR A 542 1.26 26.69 -9.75
C THR A 542 0.55 27.19 -8.50
N ALA A 543 0.85 28.42 -8.05
CA ALA A 543 0.24 29.05 -6.88
C ALA A 543 -0.19 30.50 -7.17
N TYR A 544 -1.13 30.68 -8.11
CA TYR A 544 -1.60 32.00 -8.51
C TYR A 544 -2.50 32.61 -7.44
N PRO A 545 -2.12 33.74 -6.80
CA PRO A 545 -2.82 34.25 -5.63
C PRO A 545 -4.16 34.88 -5.99
N ILE A 546 -5.21 34.55 -5.26
CA ILE A 546 -6.57 35.06 -5.47
C ILE A 546 -7.36 35.04 -4.15
N ARG A 547 -8.38 35.88 -4.02
CA ARG A 547 -9.26 35.92 -2.84
C ARG A 547 -10.59 35.22 -3.10
N MET A 548 -11.20 34.70 -2.05
CA MET A 548 -12.58 34.19 -2.13
C MET A 548 -13.53 35.26 -2.69
N GLY A 549 -14.41 34.86 -3.61
CA GLY A 549 -15.35 35.74 -4.31
C GLY A 549 -14.71 36.66 -5.35
N GLN A 550 -13.42 36.50 -5.66
CA GLN A 550 -12.72 37.36 -6.62
C GLN A 550 -12.70 36.73 -8.02
N VAL A 551 -12.92 37.55 -9.05
CA VAL A 551 -12.52 37.26 -10.44
C VAL A 551 -11.22 38.01 -10.75
N LYS A 552 -10.21 37.31 -11.25
CA LYS A 552 -8.86 37.86 -11.50
C LYS A 552 -8.37 37.51 -12.90
N GLY A 553 -7.79 38.49 -13.59
CA GLY A 553 -7.32 38.40 -14.98
C GLY A 553 -7.46 39.74 -15.70
N PRO A 554 -7.23 39.80 -17.02
CA PRO A 554 -6.93 38.67 -17.91
C PRO A 554 -5.52 38.11 -17.68
N ILE A 555 -5.40 36.78 -17.73
CA ILE A 555 -4.14 36.04 -17.80
C ILE A 555 -3.95 35.65 -19.27
N TYR A 556 -2.77 35.94 -19.80
CA TYR A 556 -2.43 35.64 -21.19
C TYR A 556 -1.80 34.25 -21.24
N THR A 557 -2.10 33.48 -22.28
CA THR A 557 -1.53 32.15 -22.46
C THR A 557 -1.23 31.83 -23.92
N ARG A 558 -0.21 30.99 -24.13
CA ARG A 558 0.22 30.51 -25.43
C ARG A 558 0.62 29.04 -25.34
N VAL A 559 0.35 28.29 -26.40
CA VAL A 559 0.90 26.94 -26.58
C VAL A 559 2.35 27.06 -27.08
N VAL A 560 3.26 26.38 -26.40
CA VAL A 560 4.67 26.26 -26.78
C VAL A 560 5.07 24.80 -26.79
N MET A 561 6.14 24.47 -27.52
CA MET A 561 6.79 23.18 -27.30
C MET A 561 7.50 23.14 -25.94
N THR A 562 7.69 21.93 -25.41
CA THR A 562 8.36 21.67 -24.11
C THR A 562 9.82 22.14 -24.10
N GLU A 563 10.53 21.90 -23.00
CA GLU A 563 11.93 22.31 -22.83
C GLU A 563 12.82 21.86 -24.01
N GLY A 564 13.69 22.76 -24.47
CA GLY A 564 14.60 22.53 -25.59
C GLY A 564 14.13 23.04 -26.96
N PHE A 565 12.87 23.45 -27.09
CA PHE A 565 12.32 24.02 -28.33
C PHE A 565 12.09 25.53 -28.24
N LYS A 566 12.25 26.23 -29.37
CA LYS A 566 11.85 27.65 -29.53
C LYS A 566 10.54 27.84 -30.28
N CYS A 567 9.92 26.75 -30.75
CA CYS A 567 8.69 26.82 -31.53
C CYS A 567 7.48 27.10 -30.61
N MET A 568 6.67 28.09 -31.00
CA MET A 568 5.54 28.58 -30.24
C MET A 568 4.37 28.91 -31.17
N ALA A 569 3.15 28.88 -30.64
CA ALA A 569 1.96 29.21 -31.42
C ALA A 569 1.99 30.66 -31.91
N ASP A 570 1.38 30.93 -33.06
CA ASP A 570 1.33 32.30 -33.60
C ASP A 570 0.34 33.20 -32.84
N ASN A 571 -0.67 32.62 -32.18
CA ASN A 571 -1.69 33.34 -31.42
C ASN A 571 -1.55 33.15 -29.91
N PHE A 572 -2.05 34.14 -29.15
CA PHE A 572 -2.28 34.05 -27.71
C PHE A 572 -3.78 34.00 -27.42
N SER A 573 -4.14 33.50 -26.25
CA SER A 573 -5.50 33.60 -25.70
C SER A 573 -5.47 34.29 -24.34
N THR A 574 -6.62 34.77 -23.86
CA THR A 574 -6.76 35.39 -22.54
C THR A 574 -7.88 34.77 -21.75
N PHE A 575 -7.69 34.51 -20.46
CA PHE A 575 -8.77 34.02 -19.61
C PHE A 575 -8.74 34.70 -18.25
N LYS A 576 -9.84 34.62 -17.52
CA LYS A 576 -9.94 35.01 -16.11
C LYS A 576 -10.06 33.76 -15.28
N VAL A 577 -9.70 33.87 -14.01
CA VAL A 577 -9.98 32.85 -13.00
C VAL A 577 -10.88 33.44 -11.93
N SER A 578 -11.85 32.67 -11.46
CA SER A 578 -12.65 33.04 -10.29
C SER A 578 -12.43 32.05 -9.17
N LEU A 579 -12.51 32.51 -7.93
CA LEU A 579 -12.46 31.67 -6.74
C LEU A 579 -13.78 31.76 -5.98
N SER A 580 -14.46 30.64 -5.82
CA SER A 580 -15.70 30.52 -5.06
C SER A 580 -15.60 29.48 -3.94
N THR A 581 -16.68 29.36 -3.16
CA THR A 581 -16.80 28.35 -2.10
C THR A 581 -17.66 27.18 -2.54
N SER A 582 -17.34 25.99 -2.04
CA SER A 582 -18.20 24.82 -2.09
C SER A 582 -19.07 24.73 -0.84
N VAL A 583 -20.23 24.06 -0.96
CA VAL A 583 -21.07 23.76 0.20
C VAL A 583 -20.36 22.74 1.10
N LYS A 584 -20.44 22.93 2.42
CA LYS A 584 -19.99 21.93 3.40
C LYS A 584 -21.20 21.33 4.11
N VAL A 585 -21.37 20.01 3.99
CA VAL A 585 -22.47 19.28 4.61
C VAL A 585 -22.02 17.92 5.13
N LYS A 586 -22.76 17.38 6.08
CA LYS A 586 -22.66 16.01 6.56
C LYS A 586 -23.81 15.16 6.05
N PHE A 587 -23.51 13.93 5.67
CA PHE A 587 -24.47 13.02 5.06
C PHE A 587 -24.82 11.87 6.00
N PHE A 588 -26.09 11.44 6.00
CA PHE A 588 -26.54 10.29 6.78
C PHE A 588 -27.43 9.35 5.97
N PRO A 589 -27.22 8.02 6.07
CA PRO A 589 -26.06 7.38 6.71
C PRO A 589 -24.75 7.70 5.96
N GLU A 590 -23.61 7.66 6.65
CA GLU A 590 -22.28 7.94 6.05
C GLU A 590 -21.88 6.95 4.94
N ASN A 591 -22.61 5.84 4.78
CA ASN A 591 -22.37 4.82 3.76
C ASN A 591 -23.25 5.04 2.52
N ASN A 592 -22.64 4.99 1.32
CA ASN A 592 -23.31 5.22 0.03
C ASN A 592 -24.10 4.02 -0.48
N LYS A 593 -24.16 2.94 0.29
CA LYS A 593 -24.87 1.70 -0.10
C LYS A 593 -25.76 1.16 1.03
N PRO A 594 -26.79 1.90 1.46
CA PRO A 594 -27.74 1.39 2.46
C PRO A 594 -28.58 0.23 1.91
N GLN A 595 -29.11 -0.62 2.79
CA GLN A 595 -29.94 -1.77 2.44
C GLN A 595 -31.30 -1.66 3.12
N LEU A 596 -32.37 -1.95 2.39
CA LEU A 596 -33.71 -2.07 2.95
C LEU A 596 -33.81 -3.35 3.78
N CYS A 597 -34.45 -3.30 4.95
CA CYS A 597 -34.73 -4.51 5.72
C CYS A 597 -36.21 -4.88 5.58
N MET A 598 -36.53 -6.16 5.48
CA MET A 598 -37.91 -6.64 5.57
C MET A 598 -38.21 -6.98 7.03
N ASN A 599 -39.34 -6.53 7.54
CA ASN A 599 -39.87 -7.00 8.82
C ASN A 599 -40.43 -8.41 8.60
N THR A 600 -39.84 -9.41 9.24
CA THR A 600 -40.19 -10.83 9.06
C THR A 600 -41.56 -11.19 9.63
N ASP A 601 -42.10 -10.37 10.54
CA ASP A 601 -43.40 -10.62 11.19
C ASP A 601 -44.56 -9.98 10.40
N THR A 602 -44.34 -8.77 9.90
CA THR A 602 -45.39 -8.01 9.16
C THR A 602 -45.25 -8.11 7.65
N ASN A 603 -44.12 -8.63 7.15
CA ASN A 603 -43.74 -8.66 5.74
C ASN A 603 -43.64 -7.26 5.09
N GLU A 604 -43.47 -6.21 5.90
CA GLU A 604 -43.33 -4.82 5.44
C GLU A 604 -41.86 -4.40 5.31
N ILE A 605 -41.55 -3.46 4.42
CA ILE A 605 -40.19 -2.94 4.24
C ILE A 605 -39.94 -1.82 5.25
N VAL A 606 -38.89 -1.98 6.06
CA VAL A 606 -38.34 -0.94 6.93
C VAL A 606 -37.63 0.11 6.05
N PRO A 607 -38.05 1.37 6.09
CA PRO A 607 -37.52 2.37 5.19
C PRO A 607 -36.11 2.84 5.57
N VAL A 608 -35.32 3.22 4.56
CA VAL A 608 -34.03 3.89 4.73
C VAL A 608 -34.24 5.41 4.76
N VAL A 609 -33.57 6.07 5.69
CA VAL A 609 -33.61 7.53 5.87
C VAL A 609 -32.32 8.12 5.30
N LEU A 610 -32.43 8.86 4.20
CA LEU A 610 -31.31 9.68 3.69
C LEU A 610 -31.46 11.13 4.16
N SER A 611 -30.40 11.73 4.70
CA SER A 611 -30.41 13.14 5.11
C SER A 611 -29.07 13.83 4.91
N VAL A 612 -29.13 15.15 4.83
CA VAL A 612 -28.00 16.06 4.72
C VAL A 612 -28.14 17.05 5.87
N GLU A 613 -27.09 17.22 6.66
CA GLU A 613 -26.98 18.21 7.73
C GLU A 613 -26.00 19.29 7.28
N ASN A 614 -26.37 20.55 7.43
CA ASN A 614 -25.53 21.65 7.00
C ASN A 614 -24.39 21.88 7.99
N GLU A 615 -23.15 21.87 7.48
CA GLU A 615 -21.94 22.15 8.24
C GLU A 615 -21.17 23.35 7.66
N ASP A 616 -21.81 24.16 6.83
CA ASP A 616 -21.20 25.37 6.27
C ASP A 616 -20.63 26.25 7.40
N VAL A 617 -19.40 26.69 7.19
CA VAL A 617 -18.59 27.38 8.21
C VAL A 617 -19.22 28.71 8.65
N GLU A 618 -19.95 29.36 7.75
CA GLU A 618 -20.63 30.65 8.02
C GLU A 618 -22.12 30.47 8.35
N GLY A 619 -22.61 29.23 8.45
CA GLY A 619 -24.02 28.93 8.71
C GLY A 619 -24.96 29.34 7.56
N ARG A 620 -24.43 29.47 6.33
CA ARG A 620 -25.21 29.88 5.16
C ARG A 620 -26.27 28.84 4.82
N ALA A 621 -27.43 29.29 4.37
CA ALA A 621 -28.55 28.39 4.09
C ALA A 621 -28.33 27.59 2.80
N VAL A 622 -28.50 26.27 2.89
CA VAL A 622 -28.35 25.33 1.76
C VAL A 622 -29.70 24.82 1.26
N LYS A 623 -29.79 24.49 -0.02
CA LYS A 623 -30.91 23.78 -0.66
C LYS A 623 -30.44 22.39 -1.08
N VAL A 624 -31.30 21.38 -0.89
CA VAL A 624 -31.01 20.01 -1.31
C VAL A 624 -32.12 19.56 -2.25
N SER A 625 -31.73 19.11 -3.44
CA SER A 625 -32.64 18.59 -4.47
C SER A 625 -32.40 17.09 -4.64
N TRP A 626 -33.44 16.27 -4.41
CA TRP A 626 -33.35 14.81 -4.49
C TRP A 626 -33.92 14.25 -5.78
N PHE A 627 -33.23 13.27 -6.35
CA PHE A 627 -33.61 12.58 -7.58
C PHE A 627 -33.50 11.06 -7.41
N LYS A 628 -34.34 10.31 -8.14
CA LYS A 628 -34.23 8.86 -8.29
C LYS A 628 -33.83 8.56 -9.74
N ARG A 629 -32.94 7.58 -9.94
CA ARG A 629 -32.57 7.12 -11.28
C ARG A 629 -33.71 6.29 -11.87
N GLU A 630 -34.17 6.69 -13.04
CA GLU A 630 -35.19 6.00 -13.83
C GLU A 630 -34.68 5.77 -15.27
N TYR A 631 -35.39 4.94 -16.04
CA TYR A 631 -35.01 4.58 -17.40
C TYR A 631 -36.16 4.90 -18.36
N ASP A 632 -35.83 5.52 -19.49
CA ASP A 632 -36.82 5.78 -20.53
C ASP A 632 -37.15 4.50 -21.34
N LYS A 633 -38.05 4.63 -22.31
CA LYS A 633 -38.46 3.53 -23.20
C LYS A 633 -37.31 2.92 -24.03
N ASP A 634 -36.21 3.67 -24.21
CA ASP A 634 -35.02 3.25 -24.94
C ASP A 634 -33.91 2.75 -23.99
N ASN A 635 -34.26 2.52 -22.71
CA ASN A 635 -33.38 2.08 -21.63
C ASN A 635 -32.23 3.06 -21.32
N LYS A 636 -32.41 4.36 -21.59
CA LYS A 636 -31.43 5.39 -21.20
C LYS A 636 -31.74 5.90 -19.79
N PRO A 637 -30.74 5.97 -18.90
CA PRO A 637 -30.94 6.45 -17.54
C PRO A 637 -31.17 7.96 -17.50
N TYR A 638 -32.13 8.41 -16.70
CA TYR A 638 -32.36 9.82 -16.38
C TYR A 638 -32.69 9.99 -14.88
N TRP A 639 -32.49 11.20 -14.36
CA TRP A 639 -32.77 11.54 -12.97
C TRP A 639 -34.16 12.16 -12.85
N ASN A 640 -35.09 11.44 -12.23
CA ASN A 640 -36.45 11.92 -11.99
C ASN A 640 -36.50 12.66 -10.64
N PRO A 641 -36.97 13.92 -10.58
CA PRO A 641 -37.12 14.65 -9.32
C PRO A 641 -38.06 13.93 -8.36
N VAL A 642 -37.67 13.82 -7.10
CA VAL A 642 -38.55 13.31 -6.05
C VAL A 642 -39.35 14.47 -5.46
N GLN A 643 -40.65 14.56 -5.74
CA GLN A 643 -41.51 15.60 -5.18
C GLN A 643 -41.99 15.25 -3.75
N ASN A 644 -41.76 16.14 -2.79
CA ASN A 644 -42.54 16.22 -1.55
C ASN A 644 -42.75 17.70 -1.21
N GLY A 645 -43.96 18.08 -0.80
CA GLY A 645 -44.39 19.48 -0.72
C GLY A 645 -43.52 20.39 0.14
N ASP A 646 -43.22 21.58 -0.40
CA ASP A 646 -42.78 22.85 0.19
C ASP A 646 -42.44 22.90 1.70
N LYS A 647 -41.47 22.12 2.18
CA LYS A 647 -40.67 22.51 3.35
C LYS A 647 -39.19 22.37 3.07
N LEU A 648 -38.58 23.53 2.84
CA LEU A 648 -37.15 23.82 2.70
C LEU A 648 -36.34 23.64 4.00
N GLU A 649 -36.70 22.66 4.85
CA GLU A 649 -36.00 22.33 6.09
C GLU A 649 -35.80 20.81 6.18
N TYR A 650 -34.53 20.42 6.22
CA TYR A 650 -33.95 19.18 6.75
C TYR A 650 -34.98 18.14 7.21
N ILE A 651 -35.33 17.17 6.35
CA ILE A 651 -35.64 15.77 6.71
C ILE A 651 -36.10 14.99 5.47
N VAL A 652 -35.29 13.97 5.14
CA VAL A 652 -35.67 12.56 4.94
C VAL A 652 -36.68 12.24 3.84
N LYS A 653 -36.17 11.75 2.71
CA LYS A 653 -36.94 10.75 1.96
C LYS A 653 -36.88 9.43 2.73
N THR A 654 -38.03 8.98 3.20
CA THR A 654 -38.26 7.60 3.62
C THR A 654 -38.23 6.74 2.37
N ILE A 655 -37.09 6.12 2.08
CA ILE A 655 -36.92 5.29 0.89
C ILE A 655 -37.42 3.88 1.20
N THR A 656 -38.43 3.45 0.46
CA THR A 656 -39.02 2.10 0.53
C THR A 656 -38.69 1.25 -0.69
N GLU A 657 -38.11 1.86 -1.73
CA GLU A 657 -37.79 1.19 -3.00
C GLU A 657 -36.29 1.22 -3.26
N ALA A 658 -35.74 0.07 -3.67
CA ALA A 658 -34.36 -0.04 -4.12
C ALA A 658 -34.10 0.81 -5.37
N GLY A 659 -32.86 1.26 -5.54
CA GLY A 659 -32.44 2.04 -6.70
C GLY A 659 -31.32 3.01 -6.38
N ASP A 660 -30.91 3.77 -7.39
CA ASP A 660 -29.91 4.82 -7.26
C ASP A 660 -30.57 6.18 -7.04
N TYR A 661 -30.06 6.91 -6.07
CA TYR A 661 -30.57 8.20 -5.63
C TYR A 661 -29.46 9.24 -5.65
N LEU A 662 -29.83 10.46 -6.03
CA LEU A 662 -28.92 11.60 -6.14
C LEU A 662 -29.42 12.74 -5.26
N ALA A 663 -28.51 13.36 -4.50
CA ALA A 663 -28.72 14.67 -3.91
C ALA A 663 -27.81 15.69 -4.60
N LEU A 664 -28.40 16.79 -5.04
CA LEU A 664 -27.68 18.01 -5.41
C LEU A 664 -27.82 19.00 -4.26
N VAL A 665 -26.69 19.46 -3.74
CA VAL A 665 -26.61 20.36 -2.60
C VAL A 665 -26.00 21.67 -3.05
N ASP A 666 -26.77 22.74 -2.99
CA ASP A 666 -26.34 24.08 -3.41
C ASP A 666 -26.60 25.08 -2.29
N PHE A 667 -26.03 26.27 -2.39
CA PHE A 667 -26.47 27.39 -1.57
C PHE A 667 -27.86 27.89 -2.01
N LYS A 668 -28.69 28.36 -1.06
CA LYS A 668 -29.97 29.02 -1.39
C LYS A 668 -29.75 30.36 -2.09
N LYS A 669 -28.64 31.03 -1.79
CA LYS A 669 -28.20 32.29 -2.38
C LYS A 669 -26.70 32.21 -2.61
N GLU A 670 -26.22 32.75 -3.72
CA GLU A 670 -24.79 32.80 -4.01
C GLU A 670 -24.01 33.45 -2.84
N PRO A 671 -22.94 32.79 -2.34
CA PRO A 671 -22.10 33.31 -1.27
C PRO A 671 -21.38 34.62 -1.63
N TYR A 672 -21.04 34.82 -2.90
CA TYR A 672 -20.33 36.00 -3.39
C TYR A 672 -21.05 36.60 -4.61
N ASP A 673 -21.12 37.93 -4.66
CA ASP A 673 -21.76 38.63 -5.77
C ASP A 673 -20.95 38.49 -7.07
N GLY A 674 -21.60 37.98 -8.13
CA GLY A 674 -21.00 37.86 -9.46
C GLY A 674 -20.02 36.69 -9.65
N VAL A 675 -19.93 35.79 -8.66
CA VAL A 675 -19.19 34.53 -8.75
C VAL A 675 -20.14 33.40 -8.36
N GLU A 676 -20.38 32.47 -9.29
CA GLU A 676 -21.20 31.28 -9.01
C GLU A 676 -20.50 30.42 -7.94
N SER A 677 -21.27 29.73 -7.11
CA SER A 677 -20.76 28.76 -6.14
C SER A 677 -20.83 27.35 -6.67
N CYS A 678 -19.92 26.51 -6.18
CA CYS A 678 -19.98 25.11 -6.50
C CYS A 678 -20.98 24.39 -5.59
N GLY A 679 -22.05 23.91 -6.21
CA GLY A 679 -22.87 22.84 -5.65
C GLY A 679 -22.05 21.56 -5.48
N ASP A 680 -22.51 20.71 -4.56
CA ASP A 680 -21.98 19.37 -4.35
C ASP A 680 -23.00 18.32 -4.83
N ARG A 681 -22.49 17.18 -5.28
CA ARG A 681 -23.27 16.09 -5.87
C ARG A 681 -22.97 14.79 -5.14
N TYR A 682 -24.01 14.13 -4.64
CA TYR A 682 -23.85 12.88 -3.91
C TYR A 682 -24.80 11.79 -4.36
N GLU A 683 -24.29 10.58 -4.55
CA GLU A 683 -25.04 9.42 -5.00
C GLU A 683 -25.08 8.31 -3.94
N TRP A 684 -26.26 7.73 -3.74
CA TRP A 684 -26.48 6.53 -2.94
C TRP A 684 -27.11 5.43 -3.78
N THR A 685 -26.70 4.19 -3.55
CA THR A 685 -27.39 3.00 -4.07
C THR A 685 -28.10 2.30 -2.92
N VAL A 686 -29.43 2.39 -2.89
CA VAL A 686 -30.26 1.67 -1.92
C VAL A 686 -30.50 0.25 -2.44
N LYS A 687 -30.00 -0.75 -1.73
CA LYS A 687 -30.19 -2.17 -2.08
C LYS A 687 -31.59 -2.65 -1.70
N ALA A 688 -32.10 -3.59 -2.50
CA ALA A 688 -33.33 -4.32 -2.20
C ALA A 688 -33.19 -5.12 -0.89
N PRO A 689 -34.31 -5.43 -0.21
CA PRO A 689 -34.29 -6.37 0.89
C PRO A 689 -33.69 -7.72 0.46
N PRO A 690 -32.91 -8.39 1.32
CA PRO A 690 -32.37 -9.70 1.00
C PRO A 690 -33.52 -10.69 0.86
N LYS A 691 -33.47 -11.55 -0.16
CA LYS A 691 -34.43 -12.65 -0.32
C LYS A 691 -33.74 -13.98 -0.02
N VAL A 692 -34.26 -14.73 0.94
CA VAL A 692 -33.78 -16.07 1.25
C VAL A 692 -34.28 -17.05 0.18
N VAL A 693 -33.40 -17.92 -0.27
CA VAL A 693 -33.73 -19.03 -1.16
C VAL A 693 -33.20 -20.34 -0.59
N VAL A 694 -33.88 -21.41 -0.94
CA VAL A 694 -33.56 -22.78 -0.54
C VAL A 694 -33.14 -23.53 -1.79
N GLU A 695 -31.89 -23.99 -1.85
CA GLU A 695 -31.36 -24.64 -3.06
C GLU A 695 -32.02 -26.00 -3.26
N GLY A 696 -32.49 -26.27 -4.48
CA GLY A 696 -33.15 -27.54 -4.83
C GLY A 696 -34.62 -27.62 -4.38
N ALA A 697 -35.18 -26.57 -3.79
CA ALA A 697 -36.61 -26.44 -3.61
C ALA A 697 -37.29 -26.11 -4.94
N ASP A 698 -38.44 -26.73 -5.20
CA ASP A 698 -39.28 -26.38 -6.36
C ASP A 698 -40.06 -25.07 -6.14
N GLU A 699 -40.90 -24.69 -7.12
CA GLU A 699 -41.74 -23.48 -7.06
C GLU A 699 -42.68 -23.44 -5.85
N THR A 700 -42.93 -24.60 -5.21
CA THR A 700 -43.76 -24.74 -4.01
C THR A 700 -42.94 -24.72 -2.71
N GLY A 701 -41.64 -24.41 -2.79
CA GLY A 701 -40.75 -24.43 -1.63
C GLY A 701 -40.50 -25.84 -1.10
N MET A 702 -40.75 -26.89 -1.90
CA MET A 702 -40.55 -28.26 -1.47
C MET A 702 -39.21 -28.79 -1.97
N ILE A 703 -38.38 -29.27 -1.04
CA ILE A 703 -37.13 -29.95 -1.36
C ILE A 703 -37.40 -31.45 -1.47
N ASN A 704 -37.05 -32.03 -2.61
CA ASN A 704 -37.01 -33.48 -2.75
C ASN A 704 -35.63 -34.00 -2.33
N SER A 705 -35.55 -34.64 -1.16
CA SER A 705 -34.30 -35.28 -0.73
C SER A 705 -34.21 -36.70 -1.27
N MET A 706 -33.36 -36.91 -2.27
CA MET A 706 -32.96 -38.27 -2.67
C MET A 706 -32.05 -38.93 -1.64
N GLU A 707 -31.55 -38.20 -0.63
CA GLU A 707 -30.60 -38.64 0.39
C GLU A 707 -31.15 -38.38 1.80
N VAL A 708 -32.26 -39.04 2.11
CA VAL A 708 -32.74 -39.12 3.50
C VAL A 708 -31.98 -40.24 4.20
N ASP A 709 -31.44 -39.95 5.38
CA ASP A 709 -30.73 -40.93 6.19
C ASP A 709 -31.70 -41.90 6.91
N GLU A 710 -31.15 -42.87 7.67
CA GLU A 710 -31.94 -43.88 8.39
C GLU A 710 -32.88 -43.28 9.45
N LYS A 711 -32.70 -42.00 9.83
CA LYS A 711 -33.49 -41.27 10.82
C LYS A 711 -34.57 -40.38 10.21
N GLY A 712 -34.62 -40.27 8.88
CA GLY A 712 -35.59 -39.39 8.22
C GLY A 712 -35.08 -37.95 8.05
N GLU A 713 -33.77 -37.73 8.02
CA GLU A 713 -33.16 -36.40 7.99
C GLU A 713 -32.38 -36.17 6.67
N THR A 714 -32.25 -34.91 6.24
CA THR A 714 -31.52 -34.54 5.00
C THR A 714 -30.59 -33.33 5.19
N MET A 715 -29.78 -33.05 4.18
CA MET A 715 -28.97 -31.84 4.08
C MET A 715 -29.69 -30.76 3.25
N VAL A 716 -29.86 -29.58 3.83
CA VAL A 716 -30.46 -28.40 3.19
C VAL A 716 -29.39 -27.32 2.99
N ARG A 717 -29.35 -26.73 1.80
CA ARG A 717 -28.51 -25.56 1.51
C ARG A 717 -29.36 -24.31 1.34
N LEU A 718 -28.96 -23.24 2.02
CA LEU A 718 -29.59 -21.94 1.94
C LEU A 718 -28.76 -20.97 1.10
N GLY A 719 -29.40 -19.95 0.55
CA GLY A 719 -28.74 -18.87 -0.17
C GLY A 719 -29.52 -17.56 -0.03
N VAL A 720 -28.88 -16.45 -0.39
CA VAL A 720 -29.51 -15.13 -0.43
C VAL A 720 -29.40 -14.54 -1.83
N LEU A 721 -30.48 -13.95 -2.32
CA LEU A 721 -30.49 -13.09 -3.50
C LEU A 721 -30.46 -11.63 -3.01
N ASP A 722 -29.31 -10.96 -3.18
CA ASP A 722 -29.10 -9.54 -2.83
C ASP A 722 -29.03 -8.68 -4.10
N GLY A 723 -30.20 -8.33 -4.66
CA GLY A 723 -30.30 -7.45 -5.83
C GLY A 723 -29.91 -8.07 -7.19
N GLY A 724 -29.78 -9.40 -7.27
CA GLY A 724 -29.47 -10.13 -8.50
C GLY A 724 -30.07 -11.54 -8.54
N THR A 725 -29.74 -12.33 -9.56
CA THR A 725 -30.24 -13.70 -9.77
C THR A 725 -29.34 -14.81 -9.20
N SER A 726 -28.16 -14.47 -8.70
CA SER A 726 -27.19 -15.42 -8.17
C SER A 726 -27.26 -15.52 -6.65
N THR A 727 -27.18 -16.74 -6.12
CA THR A 727 -27.13 -17.00 -4.68
C THR A 727 -25.80 -16.56 -4.10
N VAL A 728 -25.87 -15.84 -2.98
CA VAL A 728 -24.72 -15.36 -2.21
C VAL A 728 -24.85 -15.85 -0.77
N THR A 729 -23.75 -16.32 -0.20
CA THR A 729 -23.68 -16.78 1.20
C THR A 729 -22.73 -15.92 2.04
N ASP A 730 -21.75 -15.30 1.40
CA ASP A 730 -20.75 -14.49 2.09
C ASP A 730 -21.34 -13.21 2.68
N GLY A 731 -21.02 -12.94 3.95
CA GLY A 731 -21.55 -11.79 4.69
C GLY A 731 -22.93 -12.01 5.32
N TYR A 732 -23.47 -13.22 5.21
CA TYR A 732 -24.71 -13.66 5.85
C TYR A 732 -24.46 -14.78 6.85
N GLU A 733 -25.34 -14.86 7.83
CA GLU A 733 -25.50 -16.02 8.71
C GLU A 733 -26.92 -16.56 8.58
N PHE A 734 -27.09 -17.85 8.82
CA PHE A 734 -28.27 -18.62 8.50
C PHE A 734 -28.80 -19.37 9.71
N ALA A 735 -30.12 -19.60 9.76
CA ALA A 735 -30.75 -20.47 10.75
C ALA A 735 -31.93 -21.23 10.11
N ILE A 736 -32.27 -22.39 10.68
CA ILE A 736 -33.50 -23.12 10.37
C ILE A 736 -34.31 -23.24 11.66
N ASP A 737 -35.60 -22.91 11.58
CA ASP A 737 -36.55 -22.90 12.67
C ASP A 737 -36.05 -22.04 13.86
N ASN A 738 -35.91 -22.65 15.03
CA ASN A 738 -35.47 -21.98 16.26
C ASN A 738 -33.97 -22.21 16.55
N SER A 739 -33.17 -22.60 15.55
CA SER A 739 -31.73 -22.82 15.72
C SER A 739 -30.97 -21.50 15.92
N ALA A 740 -29.77 -21.59 16.50
CA ALA A 740 -28.84 -20.46 16.49
C ALA A 740 -28.41 -20.13 15.05
N PHE A 741 -28.11 -18.86 14.78
CA PHE A 741 -27.52 -18.45 13.52
C PHE A 741 -26.09 -19.00 13.40
N GLN A 742 -25.76 -19.52 12.21
CA GLN A 742 -24.44 -20.03 11.87
C GLN A 742 -23.95 -19.45 10.54
N PRO A 743 -22.63 -19.27 10.33
CA PRO A 743 -22.10 -18.78 9.05
C PRO A 743 -22.27 -19.77 7.89
N SER A 744 -22.35 -21.07 8.19
CA SER A 744 -22.55 -22.11 7.17
C SER A 744 -23.97 -22.06 6.62
N SER A 745 -24.11 -22.02 5.31
CA SER A 745 -25.41 -22.16 4.63
C SER A 745 -25.89 -23.62 4.53
N GLN A 746 -25.09 -24.58 4.99
CA GLN A 746 -25.40 -26.01 4.94
C GLN A 746 -25.89 -26.48 6.32
N PHE A 747 -27.08 -27.06 6.33
CA PHE A 747 -27.73 -27.64 7.50
C PHE A 747 -27.88 -29.13 7.28
N TYR A 748 -27.27 -29.92 8.16
CA TYR A 748 -27.41 -31.37 8.15
C TYR A 748 -28.53 -31.78 9.11
N ASN A 749 -29.05 -32.98 8.90
CA ASN A 749 -30.02 -33.60 9.78
C ASN A 749 -31.32 -32.79 9.90
N VAL A 750 -31.76 -32.13 8.81
CA VAL A 750 -33.05 -31.43 8.77
C VAL A 750 -34.16 -32.47 8.63
N PRO A 751 -35.09 -32.58 9.60
CA PRO A 751 -36.16 -33.57 9.56
C PRO A 751 -37.10 -33.40 8.35
N ILE A 752 -37.89 -34.43 8.05
CA ILE A 752 -39.03 -34.30 7.13
C ILE A 752 -40.13 -33.44 7.79
N GLY A 753 -40.66 -32.46 7.07
CA GLY A 753 -41.71 -31.58 7.60
C GLY A 753 -41.68 -30.16 7.03
N GLU A 754 -42.44 -29.26 7.65
CA GLU A 754 -42.41 -27.82 7.37
C GLU A 754 -41.33 -27.14 8.20
N HIS A 755 -40.59 -26.23 7.57
CA HIS A 755 -39.48 -25.50 8.19
C HIS A 755 -39.49 -24.03 7.77
N VAL A 756 -38.83 -23.18 8.58
CA VAL A 756 -38.57 -21.78 8.25
C VAL A 756 -37.08 -21.54 8.17
N ALA A 757 -36.59 -21.16 7.01
CA ALA A 757 -35.20 -20.73 6.83
C ALA A 757 -35.07 -19.23 7.06
N TYR A 758 -34.02 -18.82 7.77
CA TYR A 758 -33.67 -17.43 8.01
C TYR A 758 -32.29 -17.14 7.42
N ALA A 759 -32.11 -15.92 6.89
CA ALA A 759 -30.80 -15.36 6.61
C ALA A 759 -30.72 -13.95 7.20
N ARG A 760 -29.59 -13.63 7.84
CA ARG A 760 -29.32 -12.32 8.42
C ARG A 760 -28.01 -11.77 7.90
N ASN A 761 -28.02 -10.53 7.43
CA ASN A 761 -26.81 -9.83 7.03
C ASN A 761 -26.01 -9.45 8.29
N ILE A 762 -24.75 -9.87 8.38
CA ILE A 762 -23.92 -9.69 9.57
C ILE A 762 -23.61 -8.20 9.84
N LYS A 763 -23.54 -7.38 8.78
CA LYS A 763 -23.20 -5.94 8.89
C LYS A 763 -24.40 -5.08 9.21
N THR A 764 -25.52 -5.30 8.52
CA THR A 764 -26.71 -4.44 8.64
C THR A 764 -27.71 -4.95 9.66
N GLY A 765 -27.62 -6.23 10.05
CA GLY A 765 -28.61 -6.88 10.90
C GLY A 765 -29.94 -7.17 10.20
N CYS A 766 -30.11 -6.77 8.93
CA CYS A 766 -31.34 -7.08 8.17
C CYS A 766 -31.51 -8.60 8.06
N SER A 767 -32.68 -9.09 8.47
CA SER A 767 -33.08 -10.49 8.34
C SER A 767 -34.21 -10.67 7.34
N ALA A 768 -34.25 -11.83 6.70
CA ALA A 768 -35.36 -12.29 5.89
C ALA A 768 -35.62 -13.77 6.20
N SER A 769 -36.81 -14.25 5.87
CA SER A 769 -37.20 -15.65 6.06
C SER A 769 -37.99 -16.19 4.88
N ILE A 770 -37.97 -17.53 4.73
CA ILE A 770 -38.79 -18.25 3.77
C ILE A 770 -39.26 -19.57 4.38
N LYS A 771 -40.52 -19.92 4.14
CA LYS A 771 -41.07 -21.24 4.49
C LYS A 771 -40.75 -22.24 3.41
N PHE A 772 -40.30 -23.43 3.80
CA PHE A 772 -40.03 -24.55 2.89
C PHE A 772 -40.46 -25.86 3.54
N SER A 773 -40.59 -26.92 2.75
CA SER A 773 -40.89 -28.26 3.24
C SER A 773 -39.88 -29.28 2.72
N VAL A 774 -39.47 -30.21 3.57
CA VAL A 774 -38.61 -31.33 3.21
C VAL A 774 -39.48 -32.56 2.96
N PHE A 775 -39.41 -33.10 1.74
CA PHE A 775 -40.06 -34.35 1.36
C PHE A 775 -39.05 -35.49 1.26
N GLY A 776 -39.40 -36.64 1.82
CA GLY A 776 -38.52 -37.81 1.93
C GLY A 776 -39.29 -39.12 2.14
N TYR A 777 -38.67 -40.24 1.76
CA TYR A 777 -39.23 -41.59 1.92
C TYR A 777 -38.14 -42.62 2.29
N PRO A 778 -38.47 -43.68 3.06
CA PRO A 778 -37.50 -44.73 3.40
C PRO A 778 -36.98 -45.46 2.16
N LYS A 779 -35.67 -45.68 2.05
CA LYS A 779 -35.07 -46.37 0.89
C LYS A 779 -35.15 -47.89 0.94
N TYR A 780 -35.37 -48.46 2.12
CA TYR A 780 -35.54 -49.89 2.28
C TYR A 780 -36.38 -50.21 3.50
N PHE A 781 -36.81 -51.47 3.59
CA PHE A 781 -37.45 -52.01 4.77
C PHE A 781 -37.08 -53.50 4.90
N THR A 782 -37.14 -54.03 6.12
CA THR A 782 -36.70 -55.36 6.53
C THR A 782 -37.84 -56.09 7.24
N PRO A 783 -38.78 -56.71 6.51
CA PRO A 783 -39.90 -57.43 7.12
C PRO A 783 -39.44 -58.77 7.70
N ASN A 784 -38.67 -58.72 8.80
CA ASN A 784 -38.08 -59.86 9.51
C ASN A 784 -38.73 -60.11 10.89
N GLY A 785 -39.62 -59.21 11.33
CA GLY A 785 -40.37 -59.30 12.57
C GLY A 785 -39.57 -58.90 13.81
N ASP A 786 -38.48 -58.14 13.66
CA ASP A 786 -37.68 -57.66 14.79
C ASP A 786 -38.21 -56.34 15.42
N GLY A 787 -39.27 -55.77 14.84
CA GLY A 787 -39.89 -54.52 15.27
C GLY A 787 -39.27 -53.28 14.62
N TYR A 788 -38.24 -53.41 13.79
CA TYR A 788 -37.53 -52.30 13.15
C TYR A 788 -37.63 -52.38 11.62
N ASN A 789 -38.18 -51.32 11.00
CA ASN A 789 -38.38 -51.23 9.55
C ASN A 789 -39.16 -52.42 8.95
N ASP A 790 -40.08 -53.02 9.70
CA ASP A 790 -40.86 -54.18 9.25
C ASP A 790 -41.87 -53.86 8.13
N THR A 791 -42.25 -52.59 8.00
CA THR A 791 -43.20 -52.11 7.00
C THR A 791 -42.66 -50.88 6.29
N TRP A 792 -43.06 -50.73 5.02
CA TRP A 792 -42.70 -49.58 4.21
C TRP A 792 -43.89 -48.63 4.01
N ASN A 793 -43.70 -47.37 4.37
CA ASN A 793 -44.65 -46.27 4.14
C ASN A 793 -43.87 -44.95 3.98
N ILE A 794 -44.56 -43.83 3.71
CA ILE A 794 -43.95 -42.49 3.60
C ILE A 794 -44.40 -41.66 4.82
N PRO A 795 -43.59 -41.58 5.89
CA PRO A 795 -44.00 -40.93 7.15
C PRO A 795 -44.40 -39.47 6.99
N GLY A 796 -43.73 -38.73 6.10
CA GLY A 796 -44.00 -37.33 5.81
C GLY A 796 -45.40 -37.03 5.26
N LEU A 797 -46.15 -38.06 4.84
CA LEU A 797 -47.49 -37.91 4.29
C LEU A 797 -48.62 -38.27 5.27
N LYS A 798 -48.31 -38.56 6.54
CA LYS A 798 -49.33 -38.86 7.56
C LYS A 798 -50.31 -37.71 7.82
N GLY A 799 -49.97 -36.47 7.46
CA GLY A 799 -50.88 -35.32 7.55
C GLY A 799 -51.82 -35.15 6.35
N HIS A 800 -51.58 -35.89 5.25
CA HIS A 800 -52.29 -35.74 3.97
C HIS A 800 -53.35 -36.84 3.81
N ASN A 801 -54.59 -36.58 4.23
CA ASN A 801 -55.71 -37.54 4.21
C ASN A 801 -56.07 -38.01 2.78
N GLU A 802 -55.86 -37.14 1.82
CA GLU A 802 -56.12 -37.34 0.40
C GLU A 802 -55.00 -38.12 -0.31
N ALA A 803 -53.84 -38.29 0.33
CA ALA A 803 -52.69 -38.93 -0.28
C ALA A 803 -52.93 -40.42 -0.58
N ARG A 804 -52.40 -40.88 -1.70
CA ARG A 804 -52.48 -42.27 -2.18
C ARG A 804 -51.11 -42.73 -2.65
N ILE A 805 -50.62 -43.83 -2.07
CA ILE A 805 -49.35 -44.46 -2.44
C ILE A 805 -49.64 -45.76 -3.19
N TYR A 806 -48.97 -45.95 -4.32
CA TYR A 806 -49.07 -47.13 -5.17
C TYR A 806 -47.70 -47.78 -5.27
N ILE A 807 -47.59 -49.07 -4.99
CA ILE A 807 -46.33 -49.84 -5.02
C ILE A 807 -46.39 -50.85 -6.16
N TYR A 808 -45.31 -50.95 -6.92
CA TYR A 808 -45.17 -51.75 -8.14
C TYR A 808 -43.96 -52.69 -8.07
N ASP A 809 -44.04 -53.84 -8.74
CA ASP A 809 -42.86 -54.66 -9.01
C ASP A 809 -42.02 -54.10 -10.18
N LYS A 810 -40.88 -54.74 -10.46
CA LYS A 810 -39.98 -54.40 -11.57
C LYS A 810 -40.61 -54.46 -12.97
N SER A 811 -41.73 -55.18 -13.12
CA SER A 811 -42.50 -55.25 -14.38
C SER A 811 -43.61 -54.20 -14.45
N GLY A 812 -43.72 -53.31 -13.46
CA GLY A 812 -44.75 -52.28 -13.37
C GLY A 812 -46.10 -52.80 -12.91
N ARG A 813 -46.20 -54.04 -12.39
CA ARG A 813 -47.46 -54.57 -11.86
C ARG A 813 -47.74 -53.94 -10.50
N LEU A 814 -48.92 -53.34 -10.33
CA LEU A 814 -49.38 -52.82 -9.04
C LEU A 814 -49.50 -53.96 -8.02
N LEU A 815 -48.74 -53.87 -6.94
CA LEU A 815 -48.74 -54.81 -5.82
C LEU A 815 -49.53 -54.31 -4.62
N LYS A 816 -49.58 -53.00 -4.38
CA LYS A 816 -50.28 -52.48 -3.22
C LYS A 816 -50.70 -51.05 -3.45
N GLN A 817 -51.87 -50.69 -2.94
CA GLN A 817 -52.27 -49.32 -2.72
C GLN A 817 -52.35 -49.11 -1.20
N LEU A 818 -51.71 -48.05 -0.71
CA LEU A 818 -51.64 -47.70 0.71
C LEU A 818 -52.16 -46.29 0.92
N SER A 819 -52.73 -46.07 2.10
CA SER A 819 -52.85 -44.73 2.68
C SER A 819 -51.64 -44.49 3.60
N PRO A 820 -51.08 -43.27 3.62
CA PRO A 820 -50.00 -42.92 4.56
C PRO A 820 -50.37 -43.13 6.04
N HIS A 821 -51.65 -43.24 6.37
CA HIS A 821 -52.17 -43.47 7.73
C HIS A 821 -52.08 -44.92 8.21
N THR A 822 -51.82 -45.86 7.30
CA THR A 822 -51.68 -47.28 7.65
C THR A 822 -50.25 -47.60 8.12
N GLU A 823 -50.03 -48.78 8.71
CA GLU A 823 -48.68 -49.18 9.13
C GLU A 823 -47.70 -49.24 7.95
N GLY A 824 -48.19 -49.64 6.76
CA GLY A 824 -47.41 -49.66 5.53
C GLY A 824 -47.55 -50.99 4.80
N TRP A 825 -46.60 -51.27 3.91
CA TRP A 825 -46.48 -52.55 3.22
C TRP A 825 -45.44 -53.43 3.90
N ASP A 826 -45.85 -54.63 4.30
CA ASP A 826 -45.04 -55.67 4.96
C ASP A 826 -44.26 -56.56 3.98
N GLY A 827 -44.26 -56.22 2.68
CA GLY A 827 -43.58 -57.02 1.67
C GLY A 827 -44.33 -58.29 1.26
N THR A 828 -45.63 -58.39 1.51
CA THR A 828 -46.49 -59.49 1.05
C THR A 828 -47.40 -59.09 -0.10
N TRP A 829 -47.68 -60.03 -1.00
CA TRP A 829 -48.71 -59.90 -2.04
C TRP A 829 -49.58 -61.15 -2.07
N ASN A 830 -50.90 -60.98 -1.88
CA ASN A 830 -51.87 -62.07 -1.74
C ASN A 830 -51.43 -63.16 -0.73
N GLY A 831 -50.89 -62.74 0.41
CA GLY A 831 -50.40 -63.64 1.47
C GLY A 831 -49.05 -64.31 1.18
N LYS A 832 -48.43 -64.06 0.02
CA LYS A 832 -47.11 -64.59 -0.32
C LYS A 832 -46.03 -63.52 -0.14
N GLN A 833 -44.90 -63.93 0.46
CA GLN A 833 -43.71 -63.10 0.60
C GLN A 833 -43.12 -62.72 -0.76
N MET A 834 -42.91 -61.42 -0.98
CA MET A 834 -42.28 -60.89 -2.20
C MET A 834 -40.75 -60.99 -2.16
N PRO A 835 -40.04 -61.10 -3.30
CA PRO A 835 -38.58 -61.24 -3.33
C PRO A 835 -37.83 -60.05 -2.71
N SER A 836 -36.62 -60.29 -2.20
CA SER A 836 -35.70 -59.21 -1.80
C SER A 836 -35.10 -58.56 -3.06
N THR A 837 -35.66 -57.42 -3.45
CA THR A 837 -35.29 -56.66 -4.64
C THR A 837 -35.85 -55.24 -4.53
N ASP A 838 -35.65 -54.43 -5.56
CA ASP A 838 -36.21 -53.09 -5.63
C ASP A 838 -37.67 -53.11 -6.11
N TYR A 839 -38.44 -52.20 -5.52
CA TYR A 839 -39.83 -51.93 -5.84
C TYR A 839 -39.97 -50.45 -6.15
N TRP A 840 -40.90 -50.12 -7.05
CA TRP A 840 -41.18 -48.74 -7.43
C TRP A 840 -42.46 -48.29 -6.76
N PHE A 841 -42.57 -46.99 -6.51
CA PHE A 841 -43.82 -46.43 -6.05
C PHE A 841 -44.19 -45.18 -6.82
N THR A 842 -45.48 -44.86 -6.80
CA THR A 842 -46.01 -43.55 -7.15
C THR A 842 -46.83 -43.05 -5.97
N VAL A 843 -46.70 -41.79 -5.62
CA VAL A 843 -47.55 -41.16 -4.60
C VAL A 843 -48.23 -39.94 -5.19
N GLU A 844 -49.51 -39.81 -4.92
CA GLU A 844 -50.34 -38.68 -5.32
C GLU A 844 -50.88 -38.01 -4.06
N PHE A 845 -50.65 -36.71 -3.89
CA PHE A 845 -51.16 -35.93 -2.77
C PHE A 845 -51.44 -34.48 -3.18
N VAL A 846 -52.13 -33.71 -2.35
CA VAL A 846 -52.30 -32.27 -2.56
C VAL A 846 -51.24 -31.57 -1.74
N ASN A 847 -50.39 -30.77 -2.38
CA ASN A 847 -49.46 -29.93 -1.64
C ASN A 847 -50.26 -28.76 -1.04
N ASP A 848 -50.28 -28.67 0.28
CA ASP A 848 -50.98 -27.63 1.03
C ASP A 848 -50.20 -26.31 1.13
N TYR A 849 -49.00 -26.23 0.52
CA TYR A 849 -48.24 -25.00 0.42
C TYR A 849 -49.01 -23.93 -0.36
N LYS A 850 -49.41 -22.87 0.35
CA LYS A 850 -50.07 -21.69 -0.21
C LYS A 850 -49.01 -20.63 -0.49
N THR A 851 -48.69 -20.39 -1.76
CA THR A 851 -48.11 -19.10 -2.13
C THR A 851 -49.17 -18.00 -1.91
N PRO A 852 -48.77 -16.75 -1.63
CA PRO A 852 -49.72 -15.64 -1.51
C PRO A 852 -50.63 -15.44 -2.73
N ASP A 853 -50.20 -15.91 -3.90
CA ASP A 853 -50.81 -15.61 -5.20
C ASP A 853 -51.71 -16.72 -5.78
N GLU A 854 -51.76 -17.93 -5.21
CA GLU A 854 -52.56 -19.04 -5.78
C GLU A 854 -53.64 -19.58 -4.84
N ARG A 855 -54.91 -19.44 -5.26
CA ARG A 855 -56.07 -20.07 -4.62
C ARG A 855 -56.41 -21.38 -5.33
N ASN A 856 -55.69 -22.46 -5.04
CA ASN A 856 -56.19 -23.86 -4.97
C ASN A 856 -55.04 -24.88 -4.98
N GLY A 857 -55.09 -25.84 -4.07
CA GLY A 857 -54.10 -26.91 -3.91
C GLY A 857 -53.87 -27.71 -5.18
N ARG A 858 -52.61 -27.76 -5.63
CA ARG A 858 -52.18 -28.50 -6.80
C ARG A 858 -51.98 -29.97 -6.41
N LYS A 859 -52.60 -30.89 -7.15
CA LYS A 859 -52.29 -32.33 -7.03
C LYS A 859 -50.88 -32.57 -7.57
N VAL A 860 -50.02 -33.17 -6.76
CA VAL A 860 -48.65 -33.51 -7.12
C VAL A 860 -48.49 -35.03 -7.13
N SER A 861 -47.76 -35.55 -8.13
CA SER A 861 -47.46 -36.97 -8.26
C SER A 861 -45.95 -37.18 -8.27
N TYR A 862 -45.44 -38.00 -7.35
CA TYR A 862 -44.03 -38.36 -7.26
C TYR A 862 -43.81 -39.84 -7.51
N LYS A 863 -42.67 -40.18 -8.11
CA LYS A 863 -42.25 -41.56 -8.36
C LYS A 863 -40.87 -41.79 -7.76
N GLY A 864 -40.66 -42.97 -7.21
CA GLY A 864 -39.38 -43.39 -6.63
C GLY A 864 -39.26 -44.90 -6.58
N HIS A 865 -38.20 -45.38 -5.95
CA HIS A 865 -38.01 -46.80 -5.67
C HIS A 865 -37.41 -47.01 -4.28
N PHE A 866 -37.59 -48.20 -3.73
CA PHE A 866 -37.06 -48.64 -2.45
C PHE A 866 -36.75 -50.15 -2.50
N SER A 867 -35.88 -50.64 -1.64
CA SER A 867 -35.47 -52.05 -1.60
C SER A 867 -36.18 -52.80 -0.47
N LEU A 868 -36.71 -53.98 -0.76
CA LEU A 868 -37.07 -54.95 0.27
C LEU A 868 -35.82 -55.78 0.60
N LYS A 869 -35.35 -55.77 1.85
CA LYS A 869 -34.20 -56.57 2.30
C LYS A 869 -34.68 -57.66 3.26
N ARG A 870 -34.19 -58.90 3.13
CA ARG A 870 -34.47 -59.98 4.08
C ARG A 870 -33.21 -60.63 4.57
#